data_AF-A0A3B9F8F1-F1
#
_entry.id   AF-A0A3B9F8F1-F1
#
_cell.length_a   1.000
_cell.length_b   1.000
_cell.length_c   1.000
_cell.angle_alpha   90.00
_cell.angle_beta   90.00
_cell.angle_gamma   90.00
#
_symmetry.space_group_name_H-M   'P 1'
#
loop_
_entity.id
_entity.type
_entity.pdbx_description
1 polymer ?
#
loop_
_entity_poly.entity_id
_entity_poly.type
_entity_poly.pdbx_seq_one_letter_code
_entity_poly.pdbx_strand_id
1 'polypeptide(L)'
;MPQINCETDLDDVSKIGMLSLNSDTEEQIYAHIRAGFNALMQRSNDIAENSDTFNQTAEQLHSLLDNLTKAPSSSDTTNILTKCLEFIKSHNLFLTQGDIANQLVELLHVNDDDECNKDICQILIESVQPLSEKQEKDLNDLLVRSSTEHLLNLLIEKEILSIGAVETIILSIKVTANDEENNNLHANQLIILAKSFDKYPKLKQKFQGPILDFFKEYDDSEFLAQIFRSVGDKSFFDPINQELQKKFNELSVLLEIERAVNTIRLEKNTSEEIKQKLTELTNKDDVLISQNSYQLLSSLGIILENIDGRYIVLKNNDWLKEIRNLGKDFNKFLQYQEEINPNIVFDYESYLAEILTLEYKLPESIYKNILQSNTYICWKLLGGQNNLSESSTRLLISSLDKYQGGTVDHIQNVSFTIAKLVDKKQLPEESTEQAIKLLTTYIGTPDKHIAENIVYCFRHFASDNIENNSFTEGVYQQYLGSNLEDTTILQGLEYIIDNKGELPTSCISNLVEFSLNDEVNDQDRCYGLKLIGKVINQVTQGDIVKVSKLFNCVNELPDTEYDLQDTLDIGYLVTLEEIQLDKYLAEQGLKVQDTYSTIESIGESYGIFSNRFFESISVQLAGLGQVKSPEEIYQMTMESLRLAAGDSAARPIIPLQEYYTSISGNLLSRETIQAAANVLGVNISIYNYDASIREITSCGEARGERVKIGATNNNYFSLVRDNTNYSVATTDQITISSGESYDEVVPVSAVILKNSIRLLESYAKEYNMLPAESLSSLKLLMDNPLLREDIVNILSYLISVSPDQLDAEILDFITSNEPNLDQIVKFNRSISSIKELLNHPSVESSADQEDENTKSITLELEKILTILEGNSENIISLSQLKELYNLFELILKKEPESFTVILSIIEYC
;
A
#
# COMPACT_ATOMS: atom_id res chain seq x y z
N MET A 1 -52.58 -17.40 58.07
CA MET A 1 -53.00 -18.75 57.66
C MET A 1 -54.38 -19.06 58.24
N PRO A 2 -55.44 -19.06 57.43
CA PRO A 2 -56.49 -20.06 57.53
C PRO A 2 -56.16 -21.25 56.61
N GLN A 3 -56.30 -22.46 57.11
CA GLN A 3 -56.21 -23.70 56.33
C GLN A 3 -57.45 -23.80 55.43
N ILE A 4 -57.24 -23.82 54.11
CA ILE A 4 -58.24 -24.36 53.19
C ILE A 4 -57.94 -25.86 53.08
N ASN A 5 -58.81 -26.67 53.72
CA ASN A 5 -58.87 -28.10 53.50
C ASN A 5 -59.39 -28.35 52.09
N CYS A 6 -58.56 -28.89 51.21
CA CYS A 6 -59.01 -29.64 50.03
C CYS A 6 -58.78 -31.12 50.31
N GLU A 7 -59.68 -31.75 51.07
CA GLU A 7 -60.00 -33.16 50.82
C GLU A 7 -61.00 -33.13 49.66
N THR A 8 -60.53 -33.45 48.46
CA THR A 8 -61.38 -33.71 47.30
C THR A 8 -61.04 -35.09 46.76
N ASP A 9 -62.08 -35.86 46.48
CA ASP A 9 -62.04 -37.18 45.84
C ASP A 9 -61.17 -37.14 44.57
N LEU A 10 -60.55 -38.28 44.23
CA LEU A 10 -59.71 -38.45 43.04
C LEU A 10 -60.40 -38.07 41.71
N ASP A 11 -61.72 -37.95 41.68
CA ASP A 11 -62.49 -37.43 40.52
C ASP A 11 -62.47 -35.89 40.39
N ASP A 12 -62.24 -35.14 41.46
CA ASP A 12 -62.23 -33.67 41.47
C ASP A 12 -60.88 -33.05 41.06
N VAL A 13 -59.79 -33.83 41.09
CA VAL A 13 -58.46 -33.41 40.59
C VAL A 13 -58.50 -33.08 39.09
N SER A 14 -59.47 -33.64 38.35
CA SER A 14 -59.69 -33.32 36.93
C SER A 14 -60.09 -31.86 36.68
N LYS A 15 -60.76 -31.20 37.65
CA LYS A 15 -61.36 -29.86 37.50
C LYS A 15 -60.54 -28.72 38.09
N ILE A 16 -59.56 -29.00 38.96
CA ILE A 16 -58.77 -27.98 39.67
C ILE A 16 -57.96 -27.10 38.71
N GLY A 17 -57.63 -27.61 37.52
CA GLY A 17 -56.94 -26.86 36.46
C GLY A 17 -57.86 -26.14 35.46
N MET A 18 -59.18 -26.34 35.48
CA MET A 18 -60.12 -25.87 34.43
C MET A 18 -61.02 -24.70 34.87
N LEU A 19 -60.75 -24.08 36.01
CA LEU A 19 -61.55 -22.98 36.55
C LEU A 19 -61.18 -21.65 35.87
N SER A 20 -62.12 -21.13 35.07
CA SER A 20 -62.07 -19.76 34.52
C SER A 20 -62.04 -18.73 35.65
N LEU A 21 -61.01 -17.88 35.66
CA LEU A 21 -60.84 -16.81 36.64
C LEU A 21 -61.82 -15.66 36.37
N ASN A 22 -62.89 -15.58 37.18
CA ASN A 22 -63.76 -14.40 37.33
C ASN A 22 -63.48 -13.68 38.68
N SER A 23 -62.32 -13.88 39.30
CA SER A 23 -62.02 -13.42 40.67
C SER A 23 -61.34 -12.04 40.72
N ASP A 24 -61.85 -11.14 41.57
CA ASP A 24 -61.39 -9.75 41.72
C ASP A 24 -60.05 -9.55 42.48
N THR A 25 -59.32 -10.62 42.84
CA THR A 25 -58.10 -10.49 43.67
C THR A 25 -56.90 -11.27 43.14
N GLU A 26 -55.75 -10.59 43.07
CA GLU A 26 -54.47 -11.10 42.55
C GLU A 26 -53.99 -12.39 43.24
N GLU A 27 -54.14 -12.48 44.57
CA GLU A 27 -53.74 -13.66 45.35
C GLU A 27 -54.52 -14.93 44.97
N GLN A 28 -55.78 -14.79 44.56
CA GLN A 28 -56.60 -15.93 44.14
C GLN A 28 -56.17 -16.45 42.77
N ILE A 29 -55.78 -15.56 41.86
CA ILE A 29 -55.24 -15.89 40.54
C ILE A 29 -53.95 -16.70 40.68
N TYR A 30 -52.99 -16.26 41.50
CA TYR A 30 -51.75 -17.00 41.77
C TYR A 30 -51.98 -18.38 42.40
N ALA A 31 -52.91 -18.48 43.34
CA ALA A 31 -53.24 -19.76 43.98
C ALA A 31 -53.81 -20.77 42.99
N HIS A 32 -54.66 -20.31 42.05
CA HIS A 32 -55.22 -21.15 40.99
C HIS A 32 -54.14 -21.59 39.98
N ILE A 33 -53.23 -20.69 39.59
CA ILE A 33 -52.10 -21.02 38.69
C ILE A 33 -51.19 -22.07 39.33
N ARG A 34 -50.81 -21.90 40.62
CA ARG A 34 -49.99 -22.90 41.33
C ARG A 34 -50.70 -24.25 41.50
N ALA A 35 -52.00 -24.25 41.79
CA ALA A 35 -52.78 -25.47 41.91
C ALA A 35 -52.88 -26.21 40.56
N GLY A 36 -53.15 -25.48 39.47
CA GLY A 36 -53.17 -26.01 38.10
C GLY A 36 -51.81 -26.57 37.67
N PHE A 37 -50.72 -25.86 37.97
CA PHE A 37 -49.36 -26.32 37.69
C PHE A 37 -49.00 -27.62 38.45
N ASN A 38 -49.31 -27.70 39.75
CA ASN A 38 -49.06 -28.90 40.54
C ASN A 38 -49.86 -30.11 40.01
N ALA A 39 -51.10 -29.89 39.56
CA ALA A 39 -51.93 -30.94 38.96
C ALA A 39 -51.34 -31.42 37.61
N LEU A 40 -50.85 -30.50 36.77
CA LEU A 40 -50.16 -30.82 35.52
C LEU A 40 -48.92 -31.70 35.78
N MET A 41 -48.07 -31.30 36.74
CA MET A 41 -46.84 -32.04 37.07
C MET A 41 -47.10 -33.42 37.70
N GLN A 42 -48.21 -33.60 38.42
CA GLN A 42 -48.58 -34.92 38.94
C GLN A 42 -48.97 -35.88 37.82
N ARG A 43 -49.65 -35.39 36.78
CA ARG A 43 -50.12 -36.19 35.62
C ARG A 43 -49.05 -36.40 34.55
N SER A 44 -48.02 -35.55 34.53
CA SER A 44 -46.85 -35.65 33.64
C SER A 44 -46.22 -37.06 33.61
N ASN A 45 -46.18 -37.78 34.73
CA ASN A 45 -45.56 -39.09 34.81
C ASN A 45 -46.36 -40.21 34.10
N ASP A 46 -47.64 -39.98 33.79
CA ASP A 46 -48.57 -40.99 33.28
C ASP A 46 -48.88 -40.85 31.77
N ILE A 47 -48.26 -39.89 31.08
CA ILE A 47 -48.56 -39.53 29.68
C ILE A 47 -48.14 -40.63 28.69
N ALA A 48 -47.20 -41.50 29.07
CA ALA A 48 -46.58 -42.46 28.17
C ALA A 48 -47.49 -43.63 27.73
N GLU A 49 -48.67 -43.84 28.35
CA GLU A 49 -49.39 -45.12 28.20
C GLU A 49 -50.85 -45.04 27.71
N ASN A 50 -51.50 -43.86 27.61
CA ASN A 50 -52.94 -43.80 27.28
C ASN A 50 -53.40 -42.48 26.60
N SER A 51 -54.21 -42.58 25.54
CA SER A 51 -54.68 -41.42 24.74
C SER A 51 -55.65 -40.50 25.48
N ASP A 52 -56.43 -41.03 26.43
CA ASP A 52 -57.39 -40.23 27.20
C ASP A 52 -56.69 -39.35 28.24
N THR A 53 -55.61 -39.85 28.85
CA THR A 53 -54.78 -39.10 29.80
C THR A 53 -54.03 -37.96 29.10
N PHE A 54 -53.62 -38.19 27.85
CA PHE A 54 -53.00 -37.17 27.00
C PHE A 54 -53.95 -35.99 26.73
N ASN A 55 -55.19 -36.27 26.30
CA ASN A 55 -56.18 -35.22 26.01
C ASN A 55 -56.54 -34.38 27.25
N GLN A 56 -56.73 -35.03 28.41
CA GLN A 56 -57.01 -34.32 29.66
C GLN A 56 -55.84 -33.46 30.13
N THR A 57 -54.60 -33.92 29.90
CA THR A 57 -53.40 -33.15 30.25
C THR A 57 -53.25 -31.93 29.34
N ALA A 58 -53.59 -32.06 28.06
CA ALA A 58 -53.61 -30.94 27.12
C ALA A 58 -54.68 -29.88 27.49
N GLU A 59 -55.89 -30.30 27.89
CA GLU A 59 -56.94 -29.38 28.37
C GLU A 59 -56.52 -28.62 29.63
N GLN A 60 -55.87 -29.30 30.58
CA GLN A 60 -55.35 -28.67 31.80
C GLN A 60 -54.21 -27.70 31.52
N LEU A 61 -53.30 -28.06 30.60
CA LEU A 61 -52.25 -27.16 30.14
C LEU A 61 -52.84 -25.93 29.44
N HIS A 62 -53.83 -26.11 28.56
CA HIS A 62 -54.51 -25.02 27.88
C HIS A 62 -55.14 -24.04 28.87
N SER A 63 -55.89 -24.54 29.87
CA SER A 63 -56.49 -23.69 30.89
C SER A 63 -55.45 -23.04 31.81
N LEU A 64 -54.30 -23.66 32.04
CA LEU A 64 -53.19 -23.06 32.78
C LEU A 64 -52.56 -21.90 32.01
N LEU A 65 -52.35 -22.06 30.69
CA LEU A 65 -51.85 -20.99 29.82
C LEU A 65 -52.83 -19.81 29.73
N ASP A 66 -54.14 -20.07 29.61
CA ASP A 66 -55.19 -19.03 29.64
C ASP A 66 -55.24 -18.27 30.96
N ASN A 67 -54.93 -18.93 32.08
CA ASN A 67 -54.83 -18.25 33.37
C ASN A 67 -53.55 -17.41 33.48
N LEU A 68 -52.46 -17.84 32.85
CA LEU A 68 -51.21 -17.09 32.78
C LEU A 68 -51.34 -15.81 31.93
N THR A 69 -52.16 -15.79 30.86
CA THR A 69 -52.38 -14.57 30.06
C THR A 69 -53.12 -13.47 30.83
N LYS A 70 -53.89 -13.84 31.85
CA LYS A 70 -54.71 -12.93 32.68
C LYS A 70 -54.01 -12.50 33.96
N ALA A 71 -52.84 -13.07 34.27
CA ALA A 71 -52.12 -12.81 35.50
C ALA A 71 -51.11 -11.67 35.34
N PRO A 72 -50.89 -10.86 36.39
CA PRO A 72 -49.79 -9.91 36.40
C PRO A 72 -48.42 -10.61 36.36
N SER A 73 -47.47 -10.00 35.64
CA SER A 73 -46.10 -10.52 35.50
C SER A 73 -45.37 -10.55 36.84
N SER A 74 -44.87 -11.72 37.23
CA SER A 74 -44.07 -11.93 38.44
C SER A 74 -43.02 -13.01 38.22
N SER A 75 -42.02 -13.09 39.09
CA SER A 75 -41.02 -14.18 39.04
C SER A 75 -41.64 -15.57 39.22
N ASP A 76 -42.74 -15.69 39.95
CA ASP A 76 -43.44 -16.96 40.15
C ASP A 76 -44.21 -17.40 38.91
N THR A 77 -44.92 -16.49 38.24
CA THR A 77 -45.64 -16.79 36.99
C THR A 77 -44.69 -17.06 35.84
N THR A 78 -43.55 -16.36 35.78
CA THR A 78 -42.48 -16.61 34.80
C THR A 78 -41.87 -18.01 34.98
N ASN A 79 -41.50 -18.39 36.20
CA ASN A 79 -40.97 -19.74 36.49
C ASN A 79 -41.97 -20.86 36.16
N ILE A 80 -43.27 -20.63 36.39
CA ILE A 80 -44.32 -21.58 36.02
C ILE A 80 -44.43 -21.67 34.49
N LEU A 81 -44.42 -20.54 33.80
CA LEU A 81 -44.43 -20.49 32.34
C LEU A 81 -43.23 -21.24 31.74
N THR A 82 -42.00 -20.99 32.20
CA THR A 82 -40.80 -21.71 31.74
C THR A 82 -40.97 -23.23 31.85
N LYS A 83 -41.45 -23.72 32.99
CA LYS A 83 -41.68 -25.17 33.18
C LYS A 83 -42.81 -25.70 32.30
N CYS A 84 -43.85 -24.91 32.05
CA CYS A 84 -44.89 -25.27 31.09
C CYS A 84 -44.34 -25.37 29.66
N LEU A 85 -43.44 -24.47 29.25
CA LEU A 85 -42.80 -24.49 27.93
C LEU A 85 -41.84 -25.69 27.79
N GLU A 86 -41.03 -26.00 28.82
CA GLU A 86 -40.22 -27.23 28.87
C GLU A 86 -41.08 -28.49 28.77
N PHE A 87 -42.22 -28.49 29.46
CA PHE A 87 -43.17 -29.59 29.42
C PHE A 87 -43.78 -29.76 28.01
N ILE A 88 -44.16 -28.68 27.35
CA ILE A 88 -44.65 -28.68 25.96
C ILE A 88 -43.60 -29.27 25.01
N LYS A 89 -42.34 -28.83 25.13
CA LYS A 89 -41.22 -29.31 24.31
C LYS A 89 -40.94 -30.79 24.53
N SER A 90 -40.83 -31.23 25.78
CA SER A 90 -40.48 -32.62 26.14
C SER A 90 -41.53 -33.66 25.73
N HIS A 91 -42.79 -33.26 25.60
CA HIS A 91 -43.91 -34.16 25.29
C HIS A 91 -44.52 -33.94 23.89
N ASN A 92 -43.93 -33.06 23.06
CA ASN A 92 -44.42 -32.71 21.71
C ASN A 92 -45.91 -32.37 21.65
N LEU A 93 -46.43 -31.69 22.69
CA LEU A 93 -47.87 -31.41 22.86
C LEU A 93 -48.45 -30.42 21.83
N PHE A 94 -47.58 -29.76 21.06
CA PHE A 94 -47.93 -28.81 20.00
C PHE A 94 -48.55 -29.45 18.75
N LEU A 95 -48.57 -30.77 18.62
CA LEU A 95 -49.03 -31.47 17.40
C LEU A 95 -50.55 -31.70 17.33
N THR A 96 -51.30 -31.56 18.42
CA THR A 96 -52.65 -32.17 18.53
C THR A 96 -53.81 -31.23 18.86
N GLN A 97 -53.60 -30.00 19.35
CA GLN A 97 -54.69 -29.08 19.70
C GLN A 97 -54.39 -27.62 19.31
N GLY A 98 -55.20 -27.03 18.44
CA GLY A 98 -55.05 -25.63 17.98
C GLY A 98 -55.24 -24.60 19.10
N ASP A 99 -55.87 -24.99 20.20
CA ASP A 99 -56.16 -24.11 21.34
C ASP A 99 -54.90 -23.73 22.13
N ILE A 100 -53.84 -24.54 22.11
CA ILE A 100 -52.56 -24.22 22.78
C ILE A 100 -51.81 -23.12 22.01
N ALA A 101 -51.80 -23.18 20.68
CA ALA A 101 -51.15 -22.16 19.85
C ALA A 101 -51.80 -20.77 20.02
N ASN A 102 -53.12 -20.71 20.20
CA ASN A 102 -53.83 -19.46 20.53
C ASN A 102 -53.29 -18.82 21.80
N GLN A 103 -53.13 -19.61 22.87
CA GLN A 103 -52.68 -19.05 24.17
C GLN A 103 -51.21 -18.70 24.17
N LEU A 104 -50.38 -19.41 23.42
CA LEU A 104 -48.98 -19.03 23.22
C LEU A 104 -48.86 -17.67 22.50
N VAL A 105 -49.71 -17.40 21.50
CA VAL A 105 -49.75 -16.08 20.83
C VAL A 105 -50.25 -14.99 21.79
N GLU A 106 -51.29 -15.25 22.57
CA GLU A 106 -51.77 -14.28 23.58
C GLU A 106 -50.70 -14.00 24.66
N LEU A 107 -49.93 -15.01 25.07
CA LEU A 107 -48.83 -14.84 26.02
C LEU A 107 -47.73 -13.93 25.48
N LEU A 108 -47.41 -13.98 24.18
CA LEU A 108 -46.44 -13.06 23.56
C LEU A 108 -46.86 -11.58 23.66
N HIS A 109 -48.15 -11.27 23.80
CA HIS A 109 -48.63 -9.90 23.95
C HIS A 109 -48.52 -9.34 25.37
N VAL A 110 -48.49 -10.21 26.38
CA VAL A 110 -48.57 -9.82 27.80
C VAL A 110 -47.31 -10.16 28.60
N ASN A 111 -46.45 -11.03 28.06
CA ASN A 111 -45.21 -11.44 28.71
C ASN A 111 -44.03 -10.55 28.27
N ASP A 112 -43.40 -9.91 29.25
CA ASP A 112 -42.22 -9.06 29.04
C ASP A 112 -40.89 -9.84 29.15
N ASP A 113 -40.92 -11.13 29.54
CA ASP A 113 -39.72 -11.95 29.68
C ASP A 113 -39.23 -12.50 28.33
N ASP A 114 -38.04 -12.05 27.92
CA ASP A 114 -37.46 -12.35 26.61
C ASP A 114 -37.09 -13.84 26.43
N GLU A 115 -36.65 -14.51 27.50
CA GLU A 115 -36.27 -15.94 27.46
C GLU A 115 -37.50 -16.83 27.28
N CYS A 116 -38.60 -16.52 27.96
CA CYS A 116 -39.89 -17.18 27.73
C CYS A 116 -40.45 -16.87 26.33
N ASN A 117 -40.35 -15.62 25.86
CA ASN A 117 -40.82 -15.23 24.53
C ASN A 117 -40.04 -15.93 23.41
N LYS A 118 -38.73 -16.11 23.58
CA LYS A 118 -37.88 -16.93 22.71
C LYS A 118 -38.38 -18.37 22.64
N ASP A 119 -38.66 -18.97 23.81
CA ASP A 119 -39.12 -20.34 23.91
C ASP A 119 -40.52 -20.54 23.30
N ILE A 120 -41.42 -19.58 23.51
CA ILE A 120 -42.73 -19.55 22.88
C ILE A 120 -42.58 -19.48 21.35
N CYS A 121 -41.77 -18.56 20.83
CA CYS A 121 -41.50 -18.44 19.40
C CYS A 121 -40.95 -19.75 18.82
N GLN A 122 -39.99 -20.39 19.50
CA GLN A 122 -39.41 -21.66 19.06
C GLN A 122 -40.45 -22.79 19.00
N ILE A 123 -41.31 -22.90 20.01
CA ILE A 123 -42.41 -23.89 20.02
C ILE A 123 -43.38 -23.63 18.87
N LEU A 124 -43.72 -22.36 18.62
CA LEU A 124 -44.60 -21.99 17.52
C LEU A 124 -43.95 -22.31 16.17
N ILE A 125 -42.65 -22.08 15.97
CA ILE A 125 -41.89 -22.48 14.77
C ILE A 125 -41.98 -23.99 14.53
N GLU A 126 -41.74 -24.80 15.57
CA GLU A 126 -41.73 -26.27 15.49
C GLU A 126 -43.13 -26.88 15.28
N SER A 127 -44.19 -26.13 15.58
CA SER A 127 -45.57 -26.59 15.39
C SER A 127 -45.92 -26.84 13.92
N VAL A 128 -46.58 -27.95 13.62
CA VAL A 128 -47.00 -28.30 12.24
C VAL A 128 -48.31 -27.60 11.85
N GLN A 129 -49.08 -27.11 12.82
CA GLN A 129 -50.35 -26.44 12.54
C GLN A 129 -50.14 -25.03 11.98
N PRO A 130 -50.87 -24.65 10.91
CA PRO A 130 -50.85 -23.28 10.43
C PRO A 130 -51.54 -22.36 11.46
N LEU A 131 -51.00 -21.15 11.60
CA LEU A 131 -51.63 -20.10 12.40
C LEU A 131 -52.90 -19.60 11.68
N SER A 132 -53.90 -19.15 12.44
CA SER A 132 -55.10 -18.54 11.89
C SER A 132 -54.83 -17.11 11.41
N GLU A 133 -55.60 -16.60 10.45
CA GLU A 133 -55.48 -15.22 9.96
C GLU A 133 -55.52 -14.16 11.07
N LYS A 134 -56.29 -14.44 12.15
CA LYS A 134 -56.34 -13.56 13.32
C LYS A 134 -55.00 -13.54 14.06
N GLN A 135 -54.42 -14.72 14.34
CA GLN A 135 -53.13 -14.84 15.01
C GLN A 135 -52.00 -14.22 14.16
N GLU A 136 -52.01 -14.45 12.85
CA GLU A 136 -51.03 -13.85 11.94
C GLU A 136 -51.08 -12.32 12.01
N LYS A 137 -52.29 -11.74 12.01
CA LYS A 137 -52.47 -10.30 12.14
C LYS A 137 -51.98 -9.78 13.49
N ASP A 138 -52.37 -10.42 14.58
CA ASP A 138 -52.01 -10.00 15.93
C ASP A 138 -50.48 -10.03 16.15
N LEU A 139 -49.79 -11.06 15.64
CA LEU A 139 -48.33 -11.17 15.68
C LEU A 139 -47.62 -10.11 14.81
N ASN A 140 -48.17 -9.80 13.63
CA ASN A 140 -47.64 -8.73 12.78
C ASN A 140 -47.79 -7.34 13.44
N ASP A 141 -48.91 -7.09 14.11
CA ASP A 141 -49.14 -5.85 14.87
C ASP A 141 -48.21 -5.76 16.10
N LEU A 142 -47.87 -6.91 16.71
CA LEU A 142 -46.92 -7.00 17.82
C LEU A 142 -45.48 -6.71 17.38
N LEU A 143 -45.05 -7.20 16.22
CA LEU A 143 -43.70 -6.99 15.68
C LEU A 143 -43.34 -5.50 15.59
N VAL A 144 -44.29 -4.67 15.16
CA VAL A 144 -44.11 -3.21 15.03
C VAL A 144 -43.84 -2.55 16.39
N ARG A 145 -44.30 -3.17 17.49
CA ARG A 145 -44.22 -2.63 18.86
C ARG A 145 -43.18 -3.33 19.74
N SER A 146 -42.60 -4.43 19.29
CA SER A 146 -41.72 -5.30 20.07
C SER A 146 -40.28 -5.26 19.55
N SER A 147 -39.33 -5.32 20.47
CA SER A 147 -37.89 -5.37 20.17
C SER A 147 -37.36 -6.78 19.91
N THR A 148 -38.22 -7.81 19.94
CA THR A 148 -37.77 -9.20 19.98
C THR A 148 -37.42 -9.76 18.61
N GLU A 149 -36.13 -10.04 18.38
CA GLU A 149 -35.62 -10.76 17.20
C GLU A 149 -36.32 -12.12 17.01
N HIS A 150 -36.69 -12.78 18.11
CA HIS A 150 -37.38 -14.07 18.10
C HIS A 150 -38.76 -14.00 17.43
N LEU A 151 -39.50 -12.91 17.57
CA LEU A 151 -40.80 -12.72 16.93
C LEU A 151 -40.66 -12.53 15.41
N LEU A 152 -39.67 -11.76 14.97
CA LEU A 152 -39.37 -11.61 13.54
C LEU A 152 -38.98 -12.96 12.92
N ASN A 153 -38.12 -13.72 13.60
CA ASN A 153 -37.73 -15.05 13.16
C ASN A 153 -38.93 -15.99 13.05
N LEU A 154 -39.84 -16.00 14.03
CA LEU A 154 -41.10 -16.76 13.94
C LEU A 154 -41.90 -16.39 12.68
N LEU A 155 -42.12 -15.09 12.43
CA LEU A 155 -42.89 -14.62 11.28
C LEU A 155 -42.24 -14.96 9.93
N ILE A 156 -40.90 -14.94 9.89
CA ILE A 156 -40.09 -15.34 8.74
C ILE A 156 -40.18 -16.86 8.52
N GLU A 157 -39.91 -17.67 9.54
CA GLU A 157 -39.89 -19.14 9.45
C GLU A 157 -41.27 -19.72 9.09
N LYS A 158 -42.34 -19.07 9.54
CA LYS A 158 -43.72 -19.42 9.18
C LYS A 158 -44.21 -18.81 7.86
N GLU A 159 -43.42 -17.96 7.22
CA GLU A 159 -43.79 -17.23 5.99
C GLU A 159 -45.04 -16.31 6.11
N ILE A 160 -45.38 -15.86 7.32
CA ILE A 160 -46.60 -15.08 7.62
C ILE A 160 -46.35 -13.57 7.82
N LEU A 161 -45.10 -13.12 7.69
CA LEU A 161 -44.77 -11.70 7.75
C LEU A 161 -45.56 -10.92 6.68
N SER A 162 -46.16 -9.80 7.06
CA SER A 162 -47.03 -8.97 6.20
C SER A 162 -46.28 -7.79 5.57
N ILE A 163 -46.76 -7.33 4.41
CA ILE A 163 -46.21 -6.13 3.74
C ILE A 163 -46.37 -4.89 4.62
N GLY A 164 -47.54 -4.70 5.23
CA GLY A 164 -47.80 -3.54 6.09
C GLY A 164 -46.86 -3.46 7.30
N ALA A 165 -46.48 -4.59 7.90
CA ALA A 165 -45.50 -4.60 8.98
C ALA A 165 -44.10 -4.15 8.50
N VAL A 166 -43.64 -4.67 7.35
CA VAL A 166 -42.34 -4.27 6.77
C VAL A 166 -42.35 -2.81 6.32
N GLU A 167 -43.43 -2.32 5.72
CA GLU A 167 -43.60 -0.90 5.37
C GLU A 167 -43.54 -0.01 6.62
N THR A 168 -44.11 -0.47 7.74
CA THR A 168 -44.05 0.26 9.00
C THR A 168 -42.63 0.29 9.57
N ILE A 169 -41.88 -0.81 9.52
CA ILE A 169 -40.46 -0.87 9.88
C ILE A 169 -39.66 0.14 9.04
N ILE A 170 -39.84 0.11 7.71
CA ILE A 170 -39.18 1.03 6.77
C ILE A 170 -39.53 2.50 7.09
N LEU A 171 -40.81 2.79 7.34
CA LEU A 171 -41.27 4.14 7.68
C LEU A 171 -40.66 4.61 9.01
N SER A 172 -40.58 3.74 10.02
CA SER A 172 -39.93 4.06 11.28
C SER A 172 -38.47 4.46 11.05
N ILE A 173 -37.69 3.67 10.30
CA ILE A 173 -36.29 3.99 9.95
C ILE A 173 -36.18 5.36 9.26
N LYS A 174 -37.11 5.69 8.35
CA LYS A 174 -37.12 7.00 7.67
C LYS A 174 -37.44 8.17 8.61
N VAL A 175 -38.32 7.97 9.59
CA VAL A 175 -38.86 9.05 10.44
C VAL A 175 -38.03 9.27 11.72
N THR A 176 -37.47 8.20 12.31
CA THR A 176 -36.75 8.25 13.60
C THR A 176 -35.24 8.47 13.46
N ALA A 177 -34.75 9.02 12.35
CA ALA A 177 -33.33 9.30 12.15
C ALA A 177 -32.66 10.17 13.24
N ASN A 178 -33.45 10.82 14.12
CA ASN A 178 -32.99 11.62 15.26
C ASN A 178 -33.15 10.94 16.64
N ASP A 179 -33.68 9.71 16.72
CA ASP A 179 -33.89 8.95 17.97
C ASP A 179 -33.12 7.63 17.89
N GLU A 180 -31.86 7.64 18.38
CA GLU A 180 -30.86 6.58 18.14
C GLU A 180 -31.31 5.18 18.58
N GLU A 181 -32.06 5.07 19.69
CA GLU A 181 -32.45 3.78 20.27
C GLU A 181 -33.51 3.06 19.40
N ASN A 182 -34.55 3.78 18.95
CA ASN A 182 -35.61 3.22 18.11
C ASN A 182 -35.14 2.97 16.67
N ASN A 183 -34.21 3.79 16.16
CA ASN A 183 -33.64 3.62 14.83
C ASN A 183 -32.82 2.31 14.74
N ASN A 184 -32.00 2.03 15.77
CA ASN A 184 -31.17 0.81 15.81
C ASN A 184 -31.99 -0.48 15.83
N LEU A 185 -33.17 -0.47 16.48
CA LEU A 185 -34.05 -1.64 16.51
C LEU A 185 -34.60 -1.99 15.13
N HIS A 186 -35.27 -1.04 14.47
CA HIS A 186 -35.90 -1.29 13.17
C HIS A 186 -34.87 -1.53 12.06
N ALA A 187 -33.71 -0.88 12.14
CA ALA A 187 -32.56 -1.16 11.28
C ALA A 187 -32.11 -2.62 11.38
N ASN A 188 -31.96 -3.15 12.59
CA ASN A 188 -31.62 -4.55 12.83
C ASN A 188 -32.70 -5.52 12.31
N GLN A 189 -33.98 -5.19 12.50
CA GLN A 189 -35.09 -6.00 11.97
C GLN A 189 -35.03 -6.10 10.43
N LEU A 190 -34.73 -5.01 9.73
CA LEU A 190 -34.61 -5.02 8.27
C LEU A 190 -33.39 -5.82 7.81
N ILE A 191 -32.27 -5.77 8.55
CA ILE A 191 -31.08 -6.59 8.29
C ILE A 191 -31.38 -8.09 8.48
N ILE A 192 -32.07 -8.48 9.55
CA ILE A 192 -32.47 -9.88 9.80
C ILE A 192 -33.38 -10.38 8.66
N LEU A 193 -34.35 -9.56 8.24
CA LEU A 193 -35.20 -9.89 7.10
C LEU A 193 -34.38 -10.09 5.82
N ALA A 194 -33.43 -9.19 5.52
CA ALA A 194 -32.56 -9.30 4.35
C ALA A 194 -31.73 -10.60 4.35
N LYS A 195 -31.18 -11.00 5.49
CA LYS A 195 -30.44 -12.28 5.65
C LYS A 195 -31.30 -13.51 5.41
N SER A 196 -32.61 -13.39 5.61
CA SER A 196 -33.53 -14.53 5.49
C SER A 196 -33.92 -14.87 4.05
N PHE A 197 -33.70 -13.98 3.08
CA PHE A 197 -34.20 -14.15 1.71
C PHE A 197 -33.63 -15.36 0.97
N ASP A 198 -32.40 -15.78 1.29
CA ASP A 198 -31.79 -16.98 0.69
C ASP A 198 -32.46 -18.26 1.18
N LYS A 199 -32.88 -18.29 2.46
CA LYS A 199 -33.56 -19.43 3.07
C LYS A 199 -35.03 -19.49 2.67
N TYR A 200 -35.66 -18.33 2.41
CA TYR A 200 -37.10 -18.21 2.16
C TYR A 200 -37.42 -17.40 0.88
N PRO A 201 -37.38 -18.03 -0.31
CA PRO A 201 -37.55 -17.35 -1.60
C PRO A 201 -38.90 -16.65 -1.80
N LYS A 202 -39.97 -17.12 -1.14
CA LYS A 202 -41.28 -16.44 -1.22
C LYS A 202 -41.27 -15.08 -0.51
N LEU A 203 -40.52 -14.96 0.59
CA LEU A 203 -40.34 -13.67 1.28
C LEU A 203 -39.56 -12.70 0.39
N LYS A 204 -38.51 -13.21 -0.28
CA LYS A 204 -37.76 -12.44 -1.29
C LYS A 204 -38.72 -11.84 -2.33
N GLN A 205 -39.56 -12.67 -2.95
CA GLN A 205 -40.52 -12.21 -3.97
C GLN A 205 -41.57 -11.23 -3.41
N LYS A 206 -42.03 -11.45 -2.17
CA LYS A 206 -43.04 -10.63 -1.51
C LYS A 206 -42.54 -9.23 -1.14
N PHE A 207 -41.28 -9.12 -0.70
CA PHE A 207 -40.72 -7.88 -0.14
C PHE A 207 -39.67 -7.20 -1.02
N GLN A 208 -39.37 -7.75 -2.21
CA GLN A 208 -38.44 -7.13 -3.15
C GLN A 208 -38.85 -5.69 -3.48
N GLY A 209 -40.12 -5.44 -3.86
CA GLY A 209 -40.60 -4.09 -4.20
C GLY A 209 -40.36 -3.06 -3.09
N PRO A 210 -40.95 -3.23 -1.88
CA PRO A 210 -40.78 -2.28 -0.78
C PRO A 210 -39.33 -2.00 -0.39
N ILE A 211 -38.47 -3.01 -0.42
CA ILE A 211 -37.05 -2.84 -0.09
C ILE A 211 -36.32 -2.10 -1.20
N LEU A 212 -36.54 -2.44 -2.48
CA LEU A 212 -35.92 -1.70 -3.57
C LEU A 212 -36.35 -0.22 -3.60
N ASP A 213 -37.61 0.08 -3.26
CA ASP A 213 -38.09 1.46 -3.10
C ASP A 213 -37.39 2.16 -1.92
N PHE A 214 -37.13 1.45 -0.82
CA PHE A 214 -36.32 1.96 0.27
C PHE A 214 -34.89 2.33 -0.17
N PHE A 215 -34.22 1.48 -0.97
CA PHE A 215 -32.90 1.78 -1.53
C PHE A 215 -32.87 3.05 -2.42
N LYS A 216 -33.98 3.34 -3.12
CA LYS A 216 -34.11 4.55 -3.95
C LYS A 216 -34.28 5.81 -3.12
N GLU A 217 -35.02 5.73 -2.02
CA GLU A 217 -35.45 6.90 -1.25
C GLU A 217 -34.56 7.23 -0.04
N TYR A 218 -33.82 6.25 0.51
CA TYR A 218 -33.02 6.42 1.72
C TYR A 218 -31.57 6.80 1.43
N ASP A 219 -30.94 7.64 2.25
CA ASP A 219 -29.65 8.28 1.92
C ASP A 219 -28.45 7.77 2.73
N ASP A 220 -28.65 6.93 3.76
CA ASP A 220 -27.54 6.35 4.52
C ASP A 220 -26.85 5.22 3.73
N SER A 221 -25.72 5.54 3.12
CA SER A 221 -24.96 4.60 2.30
C SER A 221 -24.39 3.41 3.09
N GLU A 222 -24.03 3.61 4.37
CA GLU A 222 -23.43 2.54 5.18
C GLU A 222 -24.49 1.51 5.55
N PHE A 223 -25.67 1.97 6.00
CA PHE A 223 -26.78 1.08 6.29
C PHE A 223 -27.28 0.34 5.04
N LEU A 224 -27.41 1.03 3.91
CA LEU A 224 -27.78 0.39 2.64
C LEU A 224 -26.75 -0.66 2.22
N ALA A 225 -25.45 -0.40 2.42
CA ALA A 225 -24.40 -1.38 2.14
C ALA A 225 -24.53 -2.61 3.06
N GLN A 226 -24.88 -2.44 4.33
CA GLN A 226 -25.13 -3.56 5.25
C GLN A 226 -26.32 -4.43 4.81
N ILE A 227 -27.41 -3.81 4.35
CA ILE A 227 -28.55 -4.56 3.77
C ILE A 227 -28.10 -5.29 2.51
N PHE A 228 -27.39 -4.61 1.61
CA PHE A 228 -26.90 -5.21 0.36
C PHE A 228 -26.00 -6.42 0.62
N ARG A 229 -25.09 -6.35 1.60
CA ARG A 229 -24.24 -7.48 2.04
C ARG A 229 -25.06 -8.60 2.67
N SER A 230 -26.12 -8.25 3.39
CA SER A 230 -26.98 -9.21 4.08
C SER A 230 -27.85 -10.05 3.14
N VAL A 231 -28.18 -9.53 1.96
CA VAL A 231 -28.82 -10.31 0.90
C VAL A 231 -27.75 -11.15 0.19
N GLY A 232 -27.79 -12.48 0.34
CA GLY A 232 -26.81 -13.35 -0.31
C GLY A 232 -27.06 -13.49 -1.81
N ASP A 233 -28.31 -13.66 -2.25
CA ASP A 233 -28.66 -13.68 -3.67
C ASP A 233 -28.72 -12.27 -4.27
N LYS A 234 -27.61 -11.86 -4.91
CA LYS A 234 -27.46 -10.54 -5.55
C LYS A 234 -28.48 -10.27 -6.67
N SER A 235 -29.14 -11.28 -7.24
CA SER A 235 -30.23 -11.09 -8.21
C SER A 235 -31.44 -10.35 -7.61
N PHE A 236 -31.51 -10.22 -6.28
CA PHE A 236 -32.48 -9.37 -5.62
C PHE A 236 -32.47 -7.92 -6.15
N PHE A 237 -31.30 -7.41 -6.51
CA PHE A 237 -31.12 -6.04 -7.00
C PHE A 237 -31.20 -5.93 -8.53
N ASP A 238 -31.44 -7.03 -9.25
CA ASP A 238 -31.58 -7.03 -10.72
C ASP A 238 -32.63 -6.05 -11.25
N PRO A 239 -33.78 -5.79 -10.59
CA PRO A 239 -34.71 -4.79 -11.09
C PRO A 239 -34.13 -3.37 -11.12
N ILE A 240 -33.30 -2.99 -10.14
CA ILE A 240 -32.59 -1.70 -10.16
C ILE A 240 -31.54 -1.69 -11.27
N ASN A 241 -30.79 -2.79 -11.43
CA ASN A 241 -29.82 -2.94 -12.52
C ASN A 241 -30.51 -2.76 -13.88
N GLN A 242 -31.59 -3.50 -14.13
CA GLN A 242 -32.34 -3.46 -15.38
C GLN A 242 -32.95 -2.08 -15.65
N GLU A 243 -33.44 -1.38 -14.62
CA GLU A 243 -33.95 -0.02 -14.76
C GLU A 243 -32.86 0.96 -15.18
N LEU A 244 -31.69 0.90 -14.53
CA LEU A 244 -30.55 1.75 -14.87
C LEU A 244 -30.01 1.43 -16.27
N GLN A 245 -29.85 0.15 -16.61
CA GLN A 245 -29.43 -0.29 -17.94
C GLN A 245 -30.39 0.18 -19.03
N LYS A 246 -31.70 0.07 -18.79
CA LYS A 246 -32.72 0.58 -19.71
C LYS A 246 -32.56 2.09 -19.90
N LYS A 247 -32.43 2.86 -18.82
CA LYS A 247 -32.24 4.32 -18.87
C LYS A 247 -30.93 4.72 -19.56
N PHE A 248 -29.81 4.03 -19.32
CA PHE A 248 -28.54 4.26 -20.01
C PHE A 248 -28.70 4.06 -21.52
N ASN A 249 -29.33 2.96 -21.92
CA ASN A 249 -29.58 2.65 -23.34
C ASN A 249 -30.51 3.67 -24.01
N GLU A 250 -31.62 4.03 -23.38
CA GLU A 250 -32.56 5.05 -23.87
C GLU A 250 -31.88 6.41 -24.06
N LEU A 251 -31.12 6.86 -23.07
CA LEU A 251 -30.40 8.13 -23.15
C LEU A 251 -29.25 8.08 -24.14
N SER A 252 -28.51 6.97 -24.25
CA SER A 252 -27.46 6.81 -25.27
C SER A 252 -28.03 6.95 -26.69
N VAL A 253 -29.17 6.32 -26.98
CA VAL A 253 -29.85 6.45 -28.29
C VAL A 253 -30.31 7.88 -28.53
N LEU A 254 -30.89 8.54 -27.52
CA LEU A 254 -31.27 9.96 -27.61
C LEU A 254 -30.06 10.84 -27.95
N LEU A 255 -28.93 10.65 -27.26
CA LEU A 255 -27.70 11.41 -27.46
C LEU A 255 -27.13 11.19 -28.87
N GLU A 256 -27.21 9.97 -29.37
CA GLU A 256 -26.78 9.64 -30.73
C GLU A 256 -27.67 10.31 -31.79
N ILE A 257 -28.99 10.34 -31.59
CA ILE A 257 -29.94 11.08 -32.45
C ILE A 257 -29.60 12.57 -32.41
N GLU A 258 -29.41 13.15 -31.22
CA GLU A 258 -28.99 14.54 -31.07
C GLU A 258 -27.66 14.81 -31.80
N ARG A 259 -26.72 13.86 -31.76
CA ARG A 259 -25.46 13.95 -32.51
C ARG A 259 -25.71 14.11 -34.01
N ALA A 260 -26.36 13.11 -34.61
CA ALA A 260 -26.61 13.04 -36.05
C ALA A 260 -27.48 14.20 -36.57
N VAL A 261 -28.54 14.57 -35.85
CA VAL A 261 -29.42 15.68 -36.22
C VAL A 261 -28.66 17.00 -36.32
N ASN A 262 -27.71 17.25 -35.43
CA ASN A 262 -26.95 18.48 -35.49
C ASN A 262 -25.84 18.48 -36.55
N THR A 263 -25.25 17.33 -36.89
CA THR A 263 -24.38 17.22 -38.08
C THR A 263 -25.12 17.74 -39.31
N ILE A 264 -26.38 17.33 -39.48
CA ILE A 264 -27.23 17.83 -40.58
C ILE A 264 -27.44 19.35 -40.50
N ARG A 265 -27.71 19.89 -39.29
CA ARG A 265 -27.89 21.33 -39.09
C ARG A 265 -26.66 22.14 -39.48
N LEU A 266 -25.48 21.66 -39.10
CA LEU A 266 -24.20 22.36 -39.32
C LEU A 266 -23.74 22.25 -40.79
N GLU A 267 -23.78 21.05 -41.35
CA GLU A 267 -23.30 20.78 -42.71
C GLU A 267 -24.30 21.23 -43.79
N LYS A 268 -25.56 21.50 -43.40
CA LYS A 268 -26.68 21.87 -44.28
C LYS A 268 -26.95 20.87 -45.42
N ASN A 269 -26.35 19.70 -45.36
CA ASN A 269 -26.53 18.59 -46.27
C ASN A 269 -26.89 17.35 -45.45
N THR A 270 -27.71 16.48 -46.03
CA THR A 270 -28.06 15.21 -45.42
C THR A 270 -27.62 14.09 -46.34
N SER A 271 -26.60 13.32 -45.95
CA SER A 271 -26.25 12.10 -46.67
C SER A 271 -27.35 11.04 -46.46
N GLU A 272 -27.52 10.13 -47.43
CA GLU A 272 -28.48 9.03 -47.26
C GLU A 272 -28.08 8.05 -46.17
N GLU A 273 -26.78 7.94 -45.90
CA GLU A 273 -26.24 7.14 -44.78
C GLU A 273 -26.70 7.69 -43.43
N ILE A 274 -26.66 9.01 -43.22
CA ILE A 274 -27.16 9.64 -41.99
C ILE A 274 -28.67 9.48 -41.87
N LYS A 275 -29.44 9.58 -42.97
CA LYS A 275 -30.89 9.33 -42.95
C LYS A 275 -31.23 7.89 -42.59
N GLN A 276 -30.53 6.92 -43.19
CA GLN A 276 -30.72 5.50 -42.88
C GLN A 276 -30.42 5.24 -41.40
N LYS A 277 -29.28 5.73 -40.90
CA LYS A 277 -28.90 5.62 -39.49
C LYS A 277 -29.92 6.25 -38.56
N LEU A 278 -30.39 7.47 -38.85
CA LEU A 278 -31.43 8.14 -38.04
C LEU A 278 -32.74 7.35 -38.07
N THR A 279 -33.12 6.81 -39.23
CA THR A 279 -34.33 5.98 -39.37
C THR A 279 -34.23 4.71 -38.53
N GLU A 280 -33.07 4.04 -38.55
CA GLU A 280 -32.79 2.86 -37.71
C GLU A 280 -32.88 3.20 -36.22
N LEU A 281 -32.25 4.30 -35.79
CA LEU A 281 -32.28 4.74 -34.39
C LEU A 281 -33.70 5.09 -33.91
N THR A 282 -34.50 5.74 -34.75
CA THR A 282 -35.89 6.12 -34.41
C THR A 282 -36.89 4.97 -34.50
N ASN A 283 -36.51 3.84 -35.11
CA ASN A 283 -37.37 2.65 -35.23
C ASN A 283 -37.25 1.69 -34.04
N LYS A 284 -36.36 1.97 -33.08
CA LYS A 284 -36.27 1.22 -31.83
C LYS A 284 -37.50 1.49 -30.95
N ASP A 285 -37.81 0.56 -30.05
CA ASP A 285 -38.89 0.75 -29.08
C ASP A 285 -38.44 1.69 -27.94
N ASP A 286 -39.38 2.45 -27.35
CA ASP A 286 -39.18 3.36 -26.21
C ASP A 286 -38.13 4.48 -26.42
N VAL A 287 -37.98 5.01 -27.64
CA VAL A 287 -36.95 6.01 -27.94
C VAL A 287 -37.31 7.38 -27.39
N LEU A 288 -36.38 8.00 -26.66
CA LEU A 288 -36.48 9.41 -26.27
C LEU A 288 -36.00 10.31 -27.42
N ILE A 289 -36.76 11.37 -27.74
CA ILE A 289 -36.36 12.35 -28.78
C ILE A 289 -36.62 13.77 -28.28
N SER A 290 -35.69 14.71 -28.46
CA SER A 290 -35.97 16.12 -28.13
C SER A 290 -36.96 16.75 -29.12
N GLN A 291 -37.74 17.72 -28.65
CA GLN A 291 -38.68 18.46 -29.50
C GLN A 291 -38.01 19.09 -30.74
N ASN A 292 -36.78 19.60 -30.61
CA ASN A 292 -36.05 20.22 -31.71
C ASN A 292 -35.61 19.19 -32.75
N SER A 293 -35.18 18.01 -32.30
CA SER A 293 -34.78 16.91 -33.18
C SER A 293 -35.99 16.33 -33.90
N TYR A 294 -37.10 16.14 -33.19
CA TYR A 294 -38.37 15.71 -33.77
C TYR A 294 -38.81 16.62 -34.94
N GLN A 295 -38.79 17.94 -34.75
CA GLN A 295 -39.16 18.90 -35.79
C GLN A 295 -38.27 18.81 -37.03
N LEU A 296 -36.96 18.62 -36.84
CA LEU A 296 -36.02 18.51 -37.96
C LEU A 296 -36.19 17.18 -38.70
N LEU A 297 -36.30 16.05 -37.98
CA LEU A 297 -36.54 14.73 -38.56
C LEU A 297 -37.82 14.70 -39.39
N SER A 298 -38.90 15.32 -38.88
CA SER A 298 -40.16 15.48 -39.59
C SER A 298 -40.00 16.28 -40.88
N SER A 299 -39.23 17.38 -40.87
CA SER A 299 -39.01 18.19 -42.09
C SER A 299 -38.10 17.51 -43.13
N LEU A 300 -37.29 16.53 -42.73
CA LEU A 300 -36.50 15.68 -43.62
C LEU A 300 -37.29 14.53 -44.26
N GLY A 301 -38.57 14.39 -43.94
CA GLY A 301 -39.43 13.32 -44.46
C GLY A 301 -39.13 11.94 -43.86
N ILE A 302 -38.45 11.89 -42.71
CA ILE A 302 -38.32 10.65 -41.92
C ILE A 302 -39.70 10.40 -41.30
N ILE A 303 -40.41 9.42 -41.84
CA ILE A 303 -41.79 9.11 -41.46
C ILE A 303 -41.77 8.49 -40.05
N LEU A 304 -42.12 9.29 -39.04
CA LEU A 304 -42.37 8.85 -37.67
C LEU A 304 -43.82 8.32 -37.48
N GLU A 305 -44.62 8.38 -38.55
CA GLU A 305 -46.09 8.38 -38.49
C GLU A 305 -46.76 7.02 -38.30
N ASN A 306 -46.03 5.93 -38.13
CA ASN A 306 -46.65 4.61 -38.13
C ASN A 306 -46.79 3.89 -36.80
N ILE A 307 -46.52 4.47 -35.63
CA ILE A 307 -46.96 3.86 -34.36
C ILE A 307 -47.28 4.89 -33.26
N ASP A 308 -48.53 4.90 -32.82
CA ASP A 308 -48.96 5.38 -31.51
C ASP A 308 -48.10 4.74 -30.40
N GLY A 309 -47.20 5.51 -29.77
CA GLY A 309 -46.59 5.16 -28.48
C GLY A 309 -45.15 4.62 -28.45
N ARG A 310 -44.39 4.62 -29.56
CA ARG A 310 -42.99 4.11 -29.56
C ARG A 310 -41.90 5.12 -29.20
N TYR A 311 -42.22 6.41 -29.10
CA TYR A 311 -41.24 7.43 -28.73
C TYR A 311 -41.83 8.48 -27.79
N ILE A 312 -41.00 9.01 -26.89
CA ILE A 312 -41.37 10.06 -25.94
C ILE A 312 -40.65 11.35 -26.37
N VAL A 313 -41.44 12.35 -26.78
CA VAL A 313 -40.90 13.67 -27.11
C VAL A 313 -40.67 14.46 -25.83
N LEU A 314 -39.39 14.66 -25.51
CA LEU A 314 -38.97 15.48 -24.38
C LEU A 314 -39.03 16.96 -24.77
N LYS A 315 -39.74 17.76 -23.96
CA LYS A 315 -39.88 19.21 -24.19
C LYS A 315 -38.56 19.89 -23.78
N ASN A 316 -38.10 20.87 -24.56
CA ASN A 316 -36.93 21.72 -24.24
C ASN A 316 -35.78 20.97 -23.51
N ASN A 317 -35.27 21.51 -22.39
CA ASN A 317 -34.14 21.00 -21.61
C ASN A 317 -34.49 19.76 -20.73
N ASP A 318 -35.65 19.11 -20.92
CA ASP A 318 -36.07 17.99 -20.07
C ASP A 318 -35.10 16.80 -20.18
N TRP A 319 -34.53 16.55 -21.35
CA TRP A 319 -33.50 15.51 -21.53
C TRP A 319 -32.22 15.77 -20.73
N LEU A 320 -31.88 17.04 -20.45
CA LEU A 320 -30.75 17.38 -19.57
C LEU A 320 -31.07 17.07 -18.10
N LYS A 321 -32.35 17.17 -17.72
CA LYS A 321 -32.80 16.76 -16.39
C LYS A 321 -32.70 15.25 -16.24
N GLU A 322 -33.10 14.50 -17.27
CA GLU A 322 -32.95 13.04 -17.29
C GLU A 322 -31.48 12.60 -17.17
N ILE A 323 -30.57 13.22 -17.92
CA ILE A 323 -29.11 13.00 -17.78
C ILE A 323 -28.63 13.22 -16.35
N ARG A 324 -29.04 14.32 -15.72
CA ARG A 324 -28.63 14.64 -14.34
C ARG A 324 -29.23 13.68 -13.34
N ASN A 325 -30.48 13.28 -13.52
CA ASN A 325 -31.16 12.33 -12.65
C ASN A 325 -30.50 10.95 -12.75
N LEU A 326 -30.23 10.46 -13.97
CA LEU A 326 -29.54 9.18 -14.17
C LEU A 326 -28.15 9.18 -13.52
N GLY A 327 -27.37 10.26 -13.68
CA GLY A 327 -26.08 10.40 -13.01
C GLY A 327 -26.18 10.35 -11.48
N LYS A 328 -27.23 10.96 -10.90
CA LYS A 328 -27.50 10.89 -9.44
C LYS A 328 -27.93 9.50 -9.00
N ASP A 329 -28.87 8.88 -9.73
CA ASP A 329 -29.40 7.55 -9.43
C ASP A 329 -28.27 6.52 -9.48
N PHE A 330 -27.42 6.59 -10.51
CA PHE A 330 -26.27 5.70 -10.64
C PHE A 330 -25.21 5.95 -9.58
N ASN A 331 -24.89 7.22 -9.28
CA ASN A 331 -23.98 7.54 -8.18
C ASN A 331 -24.47 6.96 -6.84
N LYS A 332 -25.75 7.19 -6.50
CA LYS A 332 -26.37 6.62 -5.30
C LYS A 332 -26.26 5.10 -5.29
N PHE A 333 -26.53 4.46 -6.42
CA PHE A 333 -26.38 3.02 -6.61
C PHE A 333 -24.94 2.52 -6.36
N LEU A 334 -23.94 3.26 -6.84
CA LEU A 334 -22.52 2.92 -6.63
C LEU A 334 -22.05 3.08 -5.18
N GLN A 335 -22.75 3.86 -4.33
CA GLN A 335 -22.31 4.11 -2.96
C GLN A 335 -22.50 2.92 -2.01
N TYR A 336 -23.50 2.06 -2.28
CA TYR A 336 -23.80 0.91 -1.42
C TYR A 336 -23.46 -0.45 -2.04
N GLN A 337 -22.90 -0.48 -3.26
CA GLN A 337 -22.44 -1.71 -3.90
C GLN A 337 -20.92 -1.86 -3.82
N GLU A 338 -20.46 -3.02 -3.37
CA GLU A 338 -19.05 -3.39 -3.37
C GLU A 338 -18.61 -3.97 -4.71
N GLU A 339 -19.48 -4.76 -5.34
CA GLU A 339 -19.28 -5.36 -6.67
C GLU A 339 -20.37 -4.88 -7.61
N ILE A 340 -19.97 -4.39 -8.78
CA ILE A 340 -20.86 -3.79 -9.76
C ILE A 340 -21.01 -4.73 -10.93
N ASN A 341 -22.24 -4.90 -11.40
CA ASN A 341 -22.52 -5.79 -12.53
C ASN A 341 -21.78 -5.31 -13.79
N PRO A 342 -20.93 -6.12 -14.45
CA PRO A 342 -20.19 -5.69 -15.63
C PRO A 342 -21.08 -5.18 -16.77
N ASN A 343 -22.30 -5.69 -16.89
CA ASN A 343 -23.24 -5.26 -17.92
C ASN A 343 -23.69 -3.80 -17.70
N ILE A 344 -23.88 -3.36 -16.44
CA ILE A 344 -24.23 -1.97 -16.17
C ILE A 344 -23.07 -1.03 -16.48
N VAL A 345 -21.83 -1.49 -16.25
CA VAL A 345 -20.63 -0.71 -16.60
C VAL A 345 -20.57 -0.55 -18.11
N PHE A 346 -20.79 -1.61 -18.89
CA PHE A 346 -20.81 -1.55 -20.36
C PHE A 346 -21.87 -0.58 -20.91
N ASP A 347 -23.09 -0.62 -20.37
CA ASP A 347 -24.16 0.31 -20.77
C ASP A 347 -23.82 1.76 -20.36
N TYR A 348 -23.24 1.95 -19.17
CA TYR A 348 -22.73 3.25 -18.73
C TYR A 348 -21.61 3.78 -19.64
N GLU A 349 -20.68 2.94 -20.06
CA GLU A 349 -19.59 3.33 -20.97
C GLU A 349 -20.12 3.78 -22.33
N SER A 350 -21.12 3.08 -22.86
CA SER A 350 -21.78 3.45 -24.11
C SER A 350 -22.44 4.84 -23.99
N TYR A 351 -23.15 5.07 -22.89
CA TYR A 351 -23.72 6.36 -22.55
C TYR A 351 -22.65 7.45 -22.36
N LEU A 352 -21.56 7.13 -21.66
CA LEU A 352 -20.45 8.03 -21.36
C LEU A 352 -19.76 8.47 -22.65
N ALA A 353 -19.51 7.54 -23.57
CA ALA A 353 -18.93 7.84 -24.87
C ALA A 353 -19.81 8.82 -25.65
N GLU A 354 -21.12 8.58 -25.71
CA GLU A 354 -22.04 9.46 -26.43
C GLU A 354 -22.12 10.86 -25.79
N ILE A 355 -22.19 10.96 -24.45
CA ILE A 355 -22.28 12.27 -23.79
C ILE A 355 -21.00 13.10 -23.91
N LEU A 356 -19.82 12.46 -23.86
CA LEU A 356 -18.54 13.14 -24.04
C LEU A 356 -18.33 13.60 -25.49
N THR A 357 -18.94 12.94 -26.48
CA THR A 357 -18.89 13.41 -27.88
C THR A 357 -19.84 14.59 -28.18
N LEU A 358 -20.76 14.93 -27.26
CA LEU A 358 -21.75 15.99 -27.45
C LEU A 358 -21.31 17.39 -27.01
N GLU A 359 -20.04 17.53 -26.60
CA GLU A 359 -19.37 18.73 -26.13
C GLU A 359 -19.83 20.05 -26.77
N TYR A 360 -19.99 20.09 -28.09
CA TYR A 360 -20.26 21.31 -28.86
C TYR A 360 -21.69 21.91 -28.73
N LYS A 361 -22.57 21.35 -27.90
CA LYS A 361 -24.01 21.69 -27.93
C LYS A 361 -24.61 22.15 -26.62
N LEU A 362 -23.93 21.86 -25.51
CA LEU A 362 -24.40 22.27 -24.21
C LEU A 362 -23.75 23.60 -23.84
N PRO A 363 -24.49 24.52 -23.18
CA PRO A 363 -23.88 25.65 -22.52
C PRO A 363 -22.71 25.14 -21.66
N GLU A 364 -21.56 25.81 -21.74
CA GLU A 364 -20.33 25.38 -21.07
C GLU A 364 -20.56 25.04 -19.59
N SER A 365 -21.36 25.85 -18.88
CA SER A 365 -21.71 25.60 -17.48
C SER A 365 -22.49 24.30 -17.26
N ILE A 366 -23.32 23.89 -18.21
CA ILE A 366 -24.08 22.62 -18.14
C ILE A 366 -23.17 21.44 -18.45
N TYR A 367 -22.32 21.56 -19.48
CA TYR A 367 -21.38 20.51 -19.84
C TYR A 367 -20.37 20.24 -18.72
N LYS A 368 -19.83 21.30 -18.09
CA LYS A 368 -18.94 21.15 -16.91
C LYS A 368 -19.58 20.38 -15.77
N ASN A 369 -20.85 20.64 -15.45
CA ASN A 369 -21.56 19.90 -14.40
C ASN A 369 -21.75 18.42 -14.73
N ILE A 370 -22.05 18.11 -16.01
CA ILE A 370 -22.18 16.73 -16.47
C ILE A 370 -20.82 16.02 -16.42
N LEU A 371 -19.75 16.68 -16.85
CA LEU A 371 -18.39 16.17 -16.81
C LEU A 371 -17.98 15.89 -15.36
N GLN A 372 -18.18 16.84 -14.44
CA GLN A 372 -17.90 16.67 -13.01
C GLN A 372 -18.61 15.45 -12.42
N SER A 373 -19.91 15.28 -12.69
CA SER A 373 -20.68 14.12 -12.21
C SER A 373 -20.15 12.81 -12.77
N ASN A 374 -19.78 12.77 -14.06
CA ASN A 374 -19.26 11.55 -14.69
C ASN A 374 -17.83 11.23 -14.27
N THR A 375 -16.98 12.24 -14.01
CA THR A 375 -15.66 12.02 -13.41
C THR A 375 -15.79 11.41 -12.02
N TYR A 376 -16.73 11.87 -11.20
CA TYR A 376 -16.98 11.24 -9.89
C TYR A 376 -17.43 9.78 -10.01
N ILE A 377 -18.28 9.46 -11.00
CA ILE A 377 -18.71 8.08 -11.28
C ILE A 377 -17.50 7.24 -11.73
N CYS A 378 -16.67 7.74 -12.66
CA CYS A 378 -15.46 7.06 -13.11
C CYS A 378 -14.48 6.83 -11.95
N TRP A 379 -14.32 7.84 -11.08
CA TRP A 379 -13.55 7.75 -9.84
C TRP A 379 -14.03 6.58 -8.96
N LYS A 380 -15.35 6.47 -8.71
CA LYS A 380 -15.94 5.35 -7.96
C LYS A 380 -15.69 4.00 -8.64
N LEU A 381 -15.94 3.91 -9.95
CA LEU A 381 -15.76 2.66 -10.70
C LEU A 381 -14.31 2.18 -10.65
N LEU A 382 -13.36 3.07 -10.91
CA LEU A 382 -11.93 2.76 -10.92
C LEU A 382 -11.35 2.55 -9.53
N GLY A 383 -11.92 3.18 -8.49
CA GLY A 383 -11.59 2.91 -7.10
C GLY A 383 -11.95 1.49 -6.65
N GLY A 384 -12.95 0.87 -7.28
CA GLY A 384 -13.26 -0.55 -7.15
C GLY A 384 -12.43 -1.45 -8.09
N GLN A 385 -12.86 -2.70 -8.28
CA GLN A 385 -12.22 -3.63 -9.22
C GLN A 385 -12.63 -3.44 -10.70
N ASN A 386 -13.39 -2.39 -11.01
CA ASN A 386 -13.86 -2.16 -12.38
C ASN A 386 -12.78 -1.47 -13.24
N ASN A 387 -12.93 -1.65 -14.54
CA ASN A 387 -12.07 -1.15 -15.58
C ASN A 387 -12.89 -0.31 -16.55
N LEU A 388 -12.27 0.73 -17.13
CA LEU A 388 -12.83 1.44 -18.27
C LEU A 388 -12.24 0.89 -19.56
N SER A 389 -13.01 0.94 -20.64
CA SER A 389 -12.53 0.66 -21.98
C SER A 389 -11.59 1.77 -22.46
N GLU A 390 -10.71 1.40 -23.38
CA GLU A 390 -9.75 2.32 -23.99
C GLU A 390 -10.44 3.52 -24.68
N SER A 391 -11.58 3.26 -25.35
CA SER A 391 -12.38 4.29 -26.01
C SER A 391 -12.98 5.31 -25.05
N SER A 392 -13.56 4.84 -23.93
CA SER A 392 -14.12 5.72 -22.89
C SER A 392 -13.02 6.54 -22.25
N THR A 393 -11.88 5.90 -21.95
CA THR A 393 -10.73 6.55 -21.33
C THR A 393 -10.21 7.69 -22.20
N ARG A 394 -10.00 7.43 -23.49
CA ARG A 394 -9.55 8.45 -24.46
C ARG A 394 -10.51 9.63 -24.54
N LEU A 395 -11.83 9.37 -24.61
CA LEU A 395 -12.83 10.44 -24.67
C LEU A 395 -12.90 11.25 -23.37
N LEU A 396 -12.75 10.58 -22.22
CA LEU A 396 -12.76 11.21 -20.90
C LEU A 396 -11.57 12.16 -20.75
N ILE A 397 -10.33 11.67 -20.99
CA ILE A 397 -9.12 12.49 -20.89
C ILE A 397 -9.18 13.68 -21.87
N SER A 398 -9.61 13.45 -23.11
CA SER A 398 -9.76 14.53 -24.10
C SER A 398 -10.78 15.59 -23.68
N SER A 399 -11.89 15.18 -23.04
CA SER A 399 -12.90 16.13 -22.54
C SER A 399 -12.40 16.91 -21.32
N LEU A 400 -11.64 16.26 -20.44
CA LEU A 400 -11.06 16.89 -19.24
C LEU A 400 -9.99 17.94 -19.60
N ASP A 401 -9.14 17.68 -20.60
CA ASP A 401 -8.14 18.65 -21.07
C ASP A 401 -8.78 19.94 -21.64
N LYS A 402 -9.99 19.86 -22.20
CA LYS A 402 -10.68 21.03 -22.76
C LYS A 402 -11.36 21.89 -21.72
N TYR A 403 -11.87 21.29 -20.63
CA TYR A 403 -12.56 22.01 -19.55
C TYR A 403 -11.75 22.00 -18.27
N GLN A 404 -10.54 22.56 -18.34
CA GLN A 404 -9.70 22.78 -17.18
C GLN A 404 -10.40 23.78 -16.23
N GLY A 405 -10.53 23.39 -14.96
CA GLY A 405 -11.12 24.22 -13.91
C GLY A 405 -12.38 23.61 -13.31
N GLY A 406 -12.31 23.37 -12.01
CA GLY A 406 -13.42 22.93 -11.18
C GLY A 406 -13.17 23.27 -9.72
N THR A 407 -14.07 22.83 -8.85
CA THR A 407 -13.82 22.83 -7.41
C THR A 407 -12.63 21.94 -7.06
N VAL A 408 -12.07 22.09 -5.86
CA VAL A 408 -11.01 21.19 -5.35
C VAL A 408 -11.45 19.73 -5.48
N ASP A 409 -12.70 19.41 -5.12
CA ASP A 409 -13.27 18.07 -5.29
C ASP A 409 -13.20 17.55 -6.74
N HIS A 410 -13.44 18.40 -7.73
CA HIS A 410 -13.33 17.98 -9.13
C HIS A 410 -11.89 17.65 -9.49
N ILE A 411 -10.93 18.49 -9.09
CA ILE A 411 -9.50 18.27 -9.35
C ILE A 411 -9.02 17.00 -8.65
N GLN A 412 -9.50 16.74 -7.43
CA GLN A 412 -9.23 15.50 -6.69
C GLN A 412 -9.76 14.28 -7.44
N ASN A 413 -11.01 14.33 -7.92
CA ASN A 413 -11.60 13.22 -8.68
C ASN A 413 -10.84 12.97 -10.00
N VAL A 414 -10.42 14.02 -10.70
CA VAL A 414 -9.65 13.90 -11.94
C VAL A 414 -8.26 13.32 -11.69
N SER A 415 -7.51 13.89 -10.76
CA SER A 415 -6.14 13.42 -10.44
C SER A 415 -6.15 11.96 -9.99
N PHE A 416 -7.10 11.56 -9.14
CA PHE A 416 -7.26 10.15 -8.75
C PHE A 416 -7.65 9.26 -9.92
N THR A 417 -8.58 9.71 -10.78
CA THR A 417 -9.00 8.95 -11.97
C THR A 417 -7.79 8.66 -12.86
N ILE A 418 -6.94 9.65 -13.11
CA ILE A 418 -5.70 9.46 -13.87
C ILE A 418 -4.75 8.52 -13.14
N ALA A 419 -4.51 8.72 -11.84
CA ALA A 419 -3.64 7.85 -11.04
C ALA A 419 -4.08 6.38 -11.10
N LYS A 420 -5.39 6.11 -11.01
CA LYS A 420 -5.91 4.74 -11.12
C LYS A 420 -5.83 4.15 -12.52
N LEU A 421 -5.99 4.98 -13.57
CA LEU A 421 -5.77 4.52 -14.94
C LEU A 421 -4.30 4.17 -15.18
N VAL A 422 -3.36 4.91 -14.58
CA VAL A 422 -1.92 4.61 -14.64
C VAL A 422 -1.58 3.34 -13.87
N ASP A 423 -2.03 3.22 -12.61
CA ASP A 423 -1.87 2.04 -11.74
C ASP A 423 -2.34 0.75 -12.45
N LYS A 424 -3.53 0.81 -13.06
CA LYS A 424 -4.14 -0.33 -13.78
C LYS A 424 -3.63 -0.50 -15.22
N LYS A 425 -2.66 0.31 -15.69
CA LYS A 425 -2.15 0.31 -17.07
C LYS A 425 -3.25 0.43 -18.14
N GLN A 426 -4.27 1.24 -17.86
CA GLN A 426 -5.41 1.51 -18.74
C GLN A 426 -5.35 2.87 -19.42
N LEU A 427 -4.37 3.71 -19.10
CA LEU A 427 -4.16 4.99 -19.78
C LEU A 427 -3.59 4.72 -21.20
N PRO A 428 -4.33 5.04 -22.28
CA PRO A 428 -3.82 4.82 -23.64
C PRO A 428 -2.64 5.74 -23.92
N GLU A 429 -1.62 5.24 -24.66
CA GLU A 429 -0.42 6.01 -25.00
C GLU A 429 -0.74 7.38 -25.64
N GLU A 430 -1.73 7.41 -26.54
CA GLU A 430 -2.20 8.63 -27.21
C GLU A 430 -2.78 9.69 -26.24
N SER A 431 -3.22 9.26 -25.04
CA SER A 431 -3.84 10.13 -24.02
C SER A 431 -2.85 10.55 -22.93
N THR A 432 -1.67 9.93 -22.87
CA THR A 432 -0.65 10.19 -21.85
C THR A 432 -0.20 11.65 -21.83
N GLU A 433 0.09 12.24 -22.99
CA GLU A 433 0.53 13.65 -23.06
C GLU A 433 -0.57 14.61 -22.56
N GLN A 434 -1.84 14.31 -22.86
CA GLN A 434 -2.98 15.10 -22.37
C GLN A 434 -3.17 14.95 -20.86
N ALA A 435 -3.01 13.72 -20.33
CA ALA A 435 -3.08 13.46 -18.90
C ALA A 435 -1.98 14.21 -18.15
N ILE A 436 -0.74 14.14 -18.64
CA ILE A 436 0.40 14.88 -18.07
C ILE A 436 0.12 16.39 -18.10
N LYS A 437 -0.29 16.94 -19.24
CA LYS A 437 -0.63 18.36 -19.37
C LYS A 437 -1.69 18.78 -18.36
N LEU A 438 -2.72 17.96 -18.14
CA LEU A 438 -3.78 18.21 -17.17
C LEU A 438 -3.24 18.21 -15.74
N LEU A 439 -2.48 17.18 -15.36
CA LEU A 439 -1.86 17.08 -14.03
C LEU A 439 -0.91 18.25 -13.77
N THR A 440 -0.14 18.70 -14.77
CA THR A 440 0.72 19.89 -14.66
C THR A 440 -0.08 21.13 -14.28
N THR A 441 -1.32 21.30 -14.78
CA THR A 441 -2.16 22.45 -14.42
C THR A 441 -2.68 22.40 -12.98
N TYR A 442 -2.63 21.25 -12.32
CA TYR A 442 -3.12 21.05 -10.96
C TYR A 442 -2.01 21.15 -9.90
N ILE A 443 -0.76 21.24 -10.33
CA ILE A 443 0.39 21.41 -9.45
C ILE A 443 0.24 22.69 -8.62
N GLY A 444 0.42 22.57 -7.30
CA GLY A 444 0.30 23.68 -6.36
C GLY A 444 -1.13 23.94 -5.84
N THR A 445 -2.10 23.07 -6.18
CA THR A 445 -3.42 23.11 -5.54
C THR A 445 -3.28 22.76 -4.05
N PRO A 446 -3.87 23.53 -3.11
CA PRO A 446 -3.70 23.32 -1.66
C PRO A 446 -4.59 22.18 -1.15
N ASP A 447 -4.33 20.96 -1.61
CA ASP A 447 -4.98 19.73 -1.17
C ASP A 447 -3.99 18.57 -1.21
N LYS A 448 -3.88 17.85 -0.08
CA LYS A 448 -2.90 16.77 0.09
C LYS A 448 -3.18 15.58 -0.84
N HIS A 449 -4.43 15.20 -1.05
CA HIS A 449 -4.78 14.05 -1.90
C HIS A 449 -4.51 14.34 -3.38
N ILE A 450 -4.72 15.58 -3.82
CA ILE A 450 -4.33 16.00 -5.18
C ILE A 450 -2.82 15.86 -5.37
N ALA A 451 -2.02 16.34 -4.40
CA ALA A 451 -0.56 16.22 -4.45
C ALA A 451 -0.10 14.76 -4.48
N GLU A 452 -0.63 13.90 -3.61
CA GLU A 452 -0.34 12.46 -3.56
C GLU A 452 -0.61 11.78 -4.92
N ASN A 453 -1.77 12.03 -5.53
CA ASN A 453 -2.13 11.47 -6.84
C ASN A 453 -1.17 11.94 -7.96
N ILE A 454 -0.77 13.21 -7.93
CA ILE A 454 0.17 13.78 -8.92
C ILE A 454 1.56 13.15 -8.76
N VAL A 455 2.07 13.06 -7.53
CA VAL A 455 3.39 12.45 -7.23
C VAL A 455 3.41 10.97 -7.61
N TYR A 456 2.32 10.25 -7.33
CA TYR A 456 2.15 8.87 -7.77
C TYR A 456 2.23 8.74 -9.29
N CYS A 457 1.49 9.57 -10.03
CA CYS A 457 1.56 9.59 -11.50
C CYS A 457 2.97 9.90 -12.00
N PHE A 458 3.67 10.86 -11.37
CA PHE A 458 5.04 11.22 -11.71
C PHE A 458 5.99 10.04 -11.61
N ARG A 459 5.99 9.30 -10.49
CA ARG A 459 6.82 8.11 -10.32
C ARG A 459 6.55 7.08 -11.41
N HIS A 460 5.28 6.81 -11.71
CA HIS A 460 4.91 5.82 -12.72
C HIS A 460 5.34 6.24 -14.12
N PHE A 461 5.06 7.47 -14.53
CA PHE A 461 5.52 7.99 -15.82
C PHE A 461 7.04 7.95 -15.95
N ALA A 462 7.77 8.33 -14.90
CA ALA A 462 9.24 8.23 -14.89
C ALA A 462 9.71 6.77 -15.06
N SER A 463 9.10 5.82 -14.34
CA SER A 463 9.45 4.40 -14.46
C SER A 463 9.15 3.80 -15.84
N ASP A 464 8.09 4.29 -16.51
CA ASP A 464 7.72 3.90 -17.86
C ASP A 464 8.49 4.68 -18.94
N ASN A 465 9.48 5.50 -18.55
CA ASN A 465 10.29 6.33 -19.43
C ASN A 465 9.46 7.34 -20.25
N ILE A 466 8.34 7.80 -19.67
CA ILE A 466 7.46 8.84 -20.21
C ILE A 466 7.84 10.15 -19.53
N GLU A 467 8.46 11.04 -20.30
CA GLU A 467 9.06 12.23 -19.74
C GLU A 467 8.41 13.53 -20.23
N ASN A 468 8.23 14.46 -19.29
CA ASN A 468 7.79 15.81 -19.59
C ASN A 468 8.48 16.78 -18.63
N ASN A 469 9.45 17.55 -19.16
CA ASN A 469 10.26 18.45 -18.33
C ASN A 469 9.41 19.43 -17.52
N SER A 470 8.34 19.99 -18.10
CA SER A 470 7.47 20.93 -17.37
C SER A 470 6.72 20.25 -16.22
N PHE A 471 6.33 18.99 -16.37
CA PHE A 471 5.66 18.23 -15.33
C PHE A 471 6.66 17.85 -14.22
N THR A 472 7.82 17.31 -14.59
CA THR A 472 8.92 17.02 -13.65
C THR A 472 9.29 18.28 -12.86
N GLU A 473 9.52 19.40 -13.55
CA GLU A 473 9.80 20.71 -12.97
C GLU A 473 8.75 21.17 -11.97
N GLY A 474 7.47 21.09 -12.35
CA GLY A 474 6.40 21.46 -11.43
C GLY A 474 6.36 20.57 -10.19
N VAL A 475 6.53 19.24 -10.33
CA VAL A 475 6.38 18.29 -9.24
C VAL A 475 7.44 18.52 -8.16
N TYR A 476 8.72 18.54 -8.50
CA TYR A 476 9.74 18.71 -7.46
C TYR A 476 9.82 20.16 -6.98
N GLN A 477 9.55 21.18 -7.79
CA GLN A 477 9.56 22.58 -7.30
C GLN A 477 8.49 22.79 -6.23
N GLN A 478 7.36 22.10 -6.35
CA GLN A 478 6.21 22.38 -5.53
C GLN A 478 5.98 21.39 -4.39
N TYR A 479 6.45 20.15 -4.53
CA TYR A 479 6.18 19.11 -3.54
C TYR A 479 7.43 18.56 -2.85
N LEU A 480 8.63 18.70 -3.43
CA LEU A 480 9.85 18.24 -2.76
C LEU A 480 10.17 19.10 -1.53
N GLY A 481 10.36 18.46 -0.38
CA GLY A 481 10.62 19.13 0.91
C GLY A 481 9.36 19.64 1.59
N SER A 482 8.17 19.23 1.13
CA SER A 482 6.89 19.61 1.73
C SER A 482 6.33 18.56 2.70
N ASN A 483 7.09 17.51 3.02
CA ASN A 483 6.66 16.32 3.79
C ASN A 483 5.53 15.53 3.11
N LEU A 484 5.35 15.71 1.79
CA LEU A 484 4.39 14.99 0.96
C LEU A 484 5.16 14.04 0.03
N GLU A 485 5.27 12.77 0.43
CA GLU A 485 5.75 11.71 -0.46
C GLU A 485 7.16 11.98 -1.04
N ASP A 486 8.05 12.61 -0.27
CA ASP A 486 9.40 13.01 -0.71
C ASP A 486 10.20 11.83 -1.28
N THR A 487 10.18 10.68 -0.61
CA THR A 487 10.79 9.44 -1.10
C THR A 487 10.26 9.03 -2.48
N THR A 488 8.95 9.19 -2.73
CA THR A 488 8.30 8.84 -4.00
C THR A 488 8.74 9.79 -5.12
N ILE A 489 8.93 11.08 -4.81
CA ILE A 489 9.50 12.07 -5.75
C ILE A 489 10.95 11.71 -6.07
N LEU A 490 11.76 11.41 -5.06
CA LEU A 490 13.17 11.02 -5.24
C LEU A 490 13.31 9.75 -6.09
N GLN A 491 12.46 8.74 -5.89
CA GLN A 491 12.40 7.56 -6.76
C GLN A 491 12.06 7.92 -8.21
N GLY A 492 11.11 8.82 -8.44
CA GLY A 492 10.80 9.31 -9.79
C GLY A 492 12.00 9.99 -10.45
N LEU A 493 12.75 10.81 -9.71
CA LEU A 493 13.99 11.44 -10.20
C LEU A 493 15.09 10.40 -10.47
N GLU A 494 15.20 9.36 -9.63
CA GLU A 494 16.13 8.26 -9.86
C GLU A 494 15.87 7.55 -11.19
N TYR A 495 14.61 7.22 -11.49
CA TYR A 495 14.26 6.60 -12.78
C TYR A 495 14.66 7.48 -13.97
N ILE A 496 14.48 8.80 -13.88
CA ILE A 496 14.89 9.72 -14.94
C ILE A 496 16.42 9.71 -15.09
N ILE A 497 17.17 9.75 -13.98
CA ILE A 497 18.63 9.69 -14.00
C ILE A 497 19.12 8.37 -14.58
N ASP A 498 18.55 7.25 -14.16
CA ASP A 498 19.01 5.93 -14.61
C ASP A 498 18.72 5.71 -16.11
N ASN A 499 17.67 6.35 -16.65
CA ASN A 499 17.33 6.30 -18.07
C ASN A 499 18.15 7.26 -18.95
N LYS A 500 18.44 8.49 -18.47
CA LYS A 500 19.08 9.55 -19.28
C LYS A 500 20.48 9.95 -18.87
N GLY A 501 20.86 9.71 -17.62
CA GLY A 501 22.06 10.25 -17.01
C GLY A 501 22.00 11.77 -16.74
N GLU A 502 20.82 12.40 -16.87
CA GLU A 502 20.66 13.85 -16.66
C GLU A 502 19.33 14.23 -16.02
N LEU A 503 19.33 15.39 -15.35
CA LEU A 503 18.16 16.06 -14.79
C LEU A 503 18.04 17.48 -15.38
N PRO A 504 16.82 18.04 -15.48
CA PRO A 504 16.67 19.46 -15.77
C PRO A 504 17.52 20.32 -14.81
N THR A 505 18.24 21.32 -15.32
CA THR A 505 19.22 22.11 -14.52
C THR A 505 18.59 22.78 -13.29
N SER A 506 17.32 23.17 -13.40
CA SER A 506 16.47 23.70 -12.34
C SER A 506 16.21 22.68 -11.20
N CYS A 507 16.39 21.38 -11.42
CA CYS A 507 16.22 20.33 -10.41
C CYS A 507 17.39 20.29 -9.43
N ILE A 508 18.60 20.47 -9.93
CA ILE A 508 19.82 20.17 -9.18
C ILE A 508 19.95 21.11 -7.98
N SER A 509 19.79 22.43 -8.19
CA SER A 509 19.86 23.39 -7.10
C SER A 509 18.74 23.19 -6.07
N ASN A 510 17.54 22.78 -6.50
CA ASN A 510 16.44 22.47 -5.57
C ASN A 510 16.72 21.18 -4.78
N LEU A 511 17.29 20.16 -5.41
CA LEU A 511 17.68 18.92 -4.75
C LEU A 511 18.81 19.16 -3.74
N VAL A 512 19.72 20.08 -4.04
CA VAL A 512 20.74 20.55 -3.10
C VAL A 512 20.08 21.26 -1.92
N GLU A 513 19.17 22.19 -2.16
CA GLU A 513 18.45 22.90 -1.09
C GLU A 513 17.63 21.95 -0.22
N PHE A 514 16.94 20.99 -0.83
CA PHE A 514 16.24 19.90 -0.15
C PHE A 514 17.17 19.08 0.73
N SER A 515 18.32 18.66 0.20
CA SER A 515 19.30 17.86 0.96
C SER A 515 19.90 18.62 2.14
N LEU A 516 19.94 19.96 2.05
CA LEU A 516 20.43 20.85 3.09
C LEU A 516 19.39 21.22 4.14
N ASN A 517 18.10 21.03 3.86
CA ASN A 517 17.01 21.37 4.76
C ASN A 517 17.00 20.44 5.99
N ASP A 518 17.06 21.01 7.19
CA ASP A 518 17.03 20.32 8.47
C ASP A 518 15.62 19.87 8.90
N GLU A 519 14.57 20.41 8.27
CA GLU A 519 13.18 19.95 8.47
C GLU A 519 12.88 18.62 7.75
N VAL A 520 13.73 18.20 6.81
CA VAL A 520 13.59 16.94 6.06
C VAL A 520 14.27 15.81 6.82
N ASN A 521 13.71 14.60 6.78
CA ASN A 521 14.34 13.45 7.42
C ASN A 521 15.69 13.09 6.78
N ASP A 522 16.59 12.53 7.59
CA ASP A 522 17.96 12.26 7.16
C ASP A 522 18.08 11.23 6.03
N GLN A 523 17.14 10.29 5.93
CA GLN A 523 17.13 9.26 4.89
C GLN A 523 16.90 9.88 3.51
N ASP A 524 15.89 10.74 3.39
CA ASP A 524 15.56 11.41 2.13
C ASP A 524 16.63 12.45 1.76
N ARG A 525 17.20 13.16 2.74
CA ARG A 525 18.36 14.05 2.52
C ARG A 525 19.55 13.28 1.96
N CYS A 526 19.87 12.12 2.53
CA CYS A 526 20.94 11.26 2.03
C CYS A 526 20.63 10.75 0.61
N TYR A 527 19.37 10.41 0.34
CA TYR A 527 18.96 9.95 -0.98
C TYR A 527 19.10 11.08 -2.01
N GLY A 528 18.68 12.30 -1.68
CA GLY A 528 18.93 13.50 -2.50
C GLY A 528 20.41 13.70 -2.84
N LEU A 529 21.31 13.62 -1.84
CA LEU A 529 22.76 13.71 -2.05
C LEU A 529 23.30 12.62 -2.99
N LYS A 530 22.82 11.38 -2.87
CA LYS A 530 23.20 10.27 -3.76
C LYS A 530 22.78 10.54 -5.21
N LEU A 531 21.55 11.06 -5.40
CA LEU A 531 21.07 11.41 -6.74
C LEU A 531 21.88 12.55 -7.36
N ILE A 532 22.25 13.58 -6.58
CA ILE A 532 23.16 14.64 -7.05
C ILE A 532 24.50 14.04 -7.50
N GLY A 533 25.02 13.06 -6.75
CA GLY A 533 26.25 12.34 -7.10
C GLY A 533 26.16 11.57 -8.43
N LYS A 534 24.99 11.04 -8.78
CA LYS A 534 24.77 10.37 -10.08
C LYS A 534 24.81 11.34 -11.28
N VAL A 535 24.49 12.62 -11.06
CA VAL A 535 24.50 13.67 -12.11
C VAL A 535 25.59 14.71 -11.88
N ILE A 536 26.74 14.28 -11.35
CA ILE A 536 27.83 15.18 -10.91
C ILE A 536 28.32 16.15 -12.01
N ASN A 537 28.24 15.72 -13.27
CA ASN A 537 28.62 16.49 -14.45
C ASN A 537 27.74 17.73 -14.73
N GLN A 538 26.59 17.84 -14.08
CA GLN A 538 25.66 18.97 -14.18
C GLN A 538 25.67 19.87 -12.94
N VAL A 539 26.40 19.48 -11.88
CA VAL A 539 26.45 20.21 -10.62
C VAL A 539 27.34 21.44 -10.74
N THR A 540 26.85 22.61 -10.33
CA THR A 540 27.64 23.83 -10.39
C THR A 540 28.61 23.94 -9.23
N GLN A 541 29.68 24.72 -9.41
CA GLN A 541 30.59 25.07 -8.31
C GLN A 541 29.84 25.69 -7.12
N GLY A 542 28.80 26.50 -7.38
CA GLY A 542 27.98 27.12 -6.33
C GLY A 542 27.21 26.09 -5.50
N ASP A 543 26.68 25.04 -6.13
CA ASP A 543 25.96 23.96 -5.46
C ASP A 543 26.89 23.15 -4.55
N ILE A 544 28.10 22.83 -5.02
CA ILE A 544 29.13 22.15 -4.21
C ILE A 544 29.52 22.98 -2.98
N VAL A 545 29.70 24.29 -3.17
CA VAL A 545 29.98 25.21 -2.06
C VAL A 545 28.83 25.22 -1.04
N LYS A 546 27.57 25.18 -1.49
CA LYS A 546 26.41 25.06 -0.60
C LYS A 546 26.48 23.75 0.22
N VAL A 547 26.75 22.62 -0.43
CA VAL A 547 26.87 21.31 0.26
C VAL A 547 27.99 21.32 1.30
N SER A 548 29.15 21.88 0.99
CA SER A 548 30.27 21.93 1.93
C SER A 548 30.00 22.76 3.19
N LYS A 549 28.99 23.65 3.18
CA LYS A 549 28.61 24.42 4.38
C LYS A 549 28.04 23.55 5.50
N LEU A 550 27.53 22.34 5.20
CA LEU A 550 27.13 21.37 6.23
C LEU A 550 28.25 21.09 7.24
N PHE A 551 29.51 21.19 6.80
CA PHE A 551 30.67 20.92 7.64
C PHE A 551 30.93 22.02 8.66
N ASN A 552 30.51 23.26 8.36
CA ASN A 552 30.66 24.39 9.26
C ASN A 552 29.65 24.35 10.42
N CYS A 553 28.64 23.48 10.34
CA CYS A 553 27.64 23.25 11.38
C CYS A 553 28.08 22.19 12.40
N VAL A 554 29.21 21.52 12.18
CA VAL A 554 29.74 20.47 13.05
C VAL A 554 30.57 21.11 14.16
N ASN A 555 29.92 21.59 15.23
CA ASN A 555 30.68 22.12 16.37
C ASN A 555 31.04 21.04 17.41
N GLU A 556 30.22 20.01 17.60
CA GLU A 556 30.55 18.87 18.47
C GLU A 556 29.78 17.65 17.97
N LEU A 557 30.41 16.79 17.15
CA LEU A 557 29.96 15.40 17.10
C LEU A 557 30.29 14.83 18.48
N PRO A 558 29.32 14.32 19.25
CA PRO A 558 29.60 13.89 20.61
C PRO A 558 30.68 12.80 20.59
N ASP A 559 31.75 13.00 21.37
CA ASP A 559 32.89 12.06 21.58
C ASP A 559 32.46 10.66 22.06
N THR A 560 31.17 10.46 22.31
CA THR A 560 30.63 9.18 22.71
C THR A 560 30.51 8.27 21.50
N GLU A 561 31.16 7.11 21.61
CA GLU A 561 30.76 5.81 21.07
C GLU A 561 29.27 5.52 21.36
N TYR A 562 28.35 6.35 20.87
CA TYR A 562 26.99 5.88 20.66
C TYR A 562 27.12 4.81 19.59
N ASP A 563 26.57 3.63 19.89
CA ASP A 563 26.38 2.51 18.98
C ASP A 563 25.68 2.99 17.70
N LEU A 564 26.47 3.58 16.80
CA LEU A 564 26.18 3.65 15.38
C LEU A 564 26.05 2.24 14.81
N GLN A 565 26.56 1.22 15.52
CA GLN A 565 26.35 -0.19 15.22
C GLN A 565 24.86 -0.58 15.34
N ASP A 566 24.13 -0.10 16.36
CA ASP A 566 22.70 -0.41 16.53
C ASP A 566 21.78 0.35 15.56
N THR A 567 22.25 1.46 14.97
CA THR A 567 21.52 2.18 13.91
C THR A 567 21.98 1.83 12.49
N LEU A 568 23.18 1.25 12.33
CA LEU A 568 23.67 0.68 11.07
C LEU A 568 23.12 -0.73 10.80
N ASP A 569 22.64 -1.43 11.83
CA ASP A 569 22.10 -2.80 11.70
C ASP A 569 20.63 -2.85 11.24
N ILE A 570 19.97 -1.72 11.00
CA ILE A 570 18.61 -1.69 10.44
C ILE A 570 18.63 -1.23 8.97
N GLY A 571 19.05 -2.15 8.10
CA GLY A 571 18.27 -2.46 6.88
C GLY A 571 18.45 -1.69 5.57
N TYR A 572 19.16 -0.56 5.45
CA TYR A 572 19.10 0.21 4.18
C TYR A 572 20.40 0.91 3.71
N LEU A 573 21.46 0.14 3.49
CA LEU A 573 22.55 0.58 2.62
C LEU A 573 22.86 -0.50 1.59
N VAL A 574 22.19 -0.42 0.43
CA VAL A 574 22.74 -1.02 -0.79
C VAL A 574 24.08 -0.35 -1.04
N THR A 575 25.17 -1.05 -0.75
CA THR A 575 26.52 -0.54 -0.97
C THR A 575 26.81 -0.51 -2.48
N LEU A 576 27.72 0.37 -2.94
CA LEU A 576 28.19 0.38 -4.34
C LEU A 576 28.67 -1.01 -4.79
N GLU A 577 29.18 -1.80 -3.86
CA GLU A 577 29.60 -3.18 -4.03
C GLU A 577 28.42 -4.13 -4.29
N GLU A 578 27.29 -3.94 -3.60
CA GLU A 578 26.06 -4.70 -3.85
C GLU A 578 25.46 -4.37 -5.22
N ILE A 579 25.49 -3.11 -5.65
CA ILE A 579 25.04 -2.71 -7.00
C ILE A 579 25.93 -3.34 -8.08
N GLN A 580 27.25 -3.35 -7.87
CA GLN A 580 28.20 -3.98 -8.80
C GLN A 580 28.03 -5.48 -8.85
N LEU A 581 27.85 -6.11 -7.68
CA LEU A 581 27.56 -7.53 -7.55
C LEU A 581 26.23 -7.86 -8.26
N ASP A 582 25.15 -7.11 -8.05
CA ASP A 582 23.85 -7.35 -8.68
C ASP A 582 23.89 -7.22 -10.21
N LYS A 583 24.59 -6.22 -10.75
CA LYS A 583 24.84 -6.12 -12.20
C LYS A 583 25.57 -7.35 -12.72
N TYR A 584 26.63 -7.76 -12.03
CA TYR A 584 27.41 -8.92 -12.42
C TYR A 584 26.60 -10.23 -12.32
N LEU A 585 25.83 -10.40 -11.26
CA LEU A 585 24.97 -11.56 -11.04
C LEU A 585 23.89 -11.66 -12.12
N ALA A 586 23.27 -10.54 -12.50
CA ALA A 586 22.29 -10.49 -13.58
C ALA A 586 22.89 -10.95 -14.93
N GLU A 587 24.13 -10.55 -15.24
CA GLU A 587 24.86 -11.06 -16.42
C GLU A 587 25.11 -12.58 -16.37
N GLN A 588 25.20 -13.15 -15.17
CA GLN A 588 25.34 -14.59 -14.94
C GLN A 588 23.99 -15.33 -14.81
N GLY A 589 22.86 -14.63 -14.97
CA GLY A 589 21.51 -15.19 -14.78
C GLY A 589 21.21 -15.58 -13.33
N LEU A 590 21.82 -14.88 -12.39
CA LEU A 590 21.69 -15.07 -10.95
C LEU A 590 21.11 -13.82 -10.29
N LYS A 591 20.43 -13.99 -9.16
CA LYS A 591 19.94 -12.90 -8.31
C LYS A 591 20.19 -13.21 -6.84
N VAL A 592 20.35 -12.17 -6.04
CA VAL A 592 20.37 -12.28 -4.58
C VAL A 592 19.01 -12.78 -4.10
N GLN A 593 19.03 -13.77 -3.20
CA GLN A 593 17.86 -14.27 -2.51
C GLN A 593 17.84 -13.69 -1.10
N ASP A 594 16.71 -13.08 -0.73
CA ASP A 594 16.50 -12.61 0.65
C ASP A 594 16.64 -13.78 1.63
N THR A 595 17.68 -13.70 2.48
CA THR A 595 18.00 -14.72 3.47
C THR A 595 17.00 -14.75 4.62
N TYR A 596 16.34 -13.62 4.93
CA TYR A 596 15.41 -13.48 6.07
C TYR A 596 14.05 -14.17 5.84
N SER A 597 13.39 -13.93 4.70
CA SER A 597 12.04 -14.46 4.43
C SER A 597 12.01 -15.98 4.25
N THR A 598 13.10 -16.57 3.77
CA THR A 598 13.19 -18.03 3.56
C THR A 598 13.37 -18.77 4.89
N ILE A 599 14.11 -18.22 5.86
CA ILE A 599 14.35 -18.84 7.17
C ILE A 599 13.08 -18.84 8.04
N GLU A 600 12.26 -17.78 8.00
CA GLU A 600 10.94 -17.75 8.67
C GLU A 600 9.96 -18.78 8.10
N SER A 601 9.96 -19.01 6.78
CA SER A 601 9.08 -19.98 6.12
C SER A 601 9.37 -21.45 6.49
N ILE A 602 10.56 -21.71 7.05
CA ILE A 602 11.01 -23.06 7.48
C ILE A 602 10.60 -23.33 8.95
N GLY A 603 10.03 -22.35 9.66
CA GLY A 603 9.27 -22.59 10.90
C GLY A 603 10.07 -22.73 12.19
N GLU A 604 11.33 -22.30 12.24
CA GLU A 604 12.12 -22.27 13.47
C GLU A 604 12.65 -20.86 13.74
N SER A 605 12.31 -20.30 14.90
CA SER A 605 12.75 -18.97 15.34
C SER A 605 14.23 -19.00 15.68
N TYR A 606 15.08 -18.64 14.73
CA TYR A 606 16.51 -18.50 15.00
C TYR A 606 16.82 -17.05 15.39
N GLY A 607 17.53 -16.87 16.51
CA GLY A 607 18.07 -15.57 16.89
C GLY A 607 19.08 -15.08 15.84
N ILE A 608 19.12 -13.75 15.63
CA ILE A 608 19.97 -13.06 14.65
C ILE A 608 21.41 -13.58 14.75
N PHE A 609 21.91 -14.21 13.68
CA PHE A 609 23.29 -14.71 13.61
C PHE A 609 24.14 -13.66 12.89
N SER A 610 25.19 -13.15 13.53
CA SER A 610 25.98 -12.02 12.99
C SER A 610 26.91 -12.36 11.82
N ASN A 611 26.89 -13.59 11.28
CA ASN A 611 27.75 -13.98 10.15
C ASN A 611 26.94 -14.54 8.96
N ARG A 612 26.69 -13.67 7.98
CA ARG A 612 25.86 -13.93 6.79
C ARG A 612 26.40 -15.03 5.86
N PHE A 613 27.65 -15.48 6.04
CA PHE A 613 28.20 -16.60 5.27
C PHE A 613 27.45 -17.91 5.54
N PHE A 614 27.32 -18.28 6.82
CA PHE A 614 26.71 -19.55 7.21
C PHE A 614 25.20 -19.54 6.96
N GLU A 615 24.56 -18.38 7.09
CA GLU A 615 23.16 -18.16 6.71
C GLU A 615 22.94 -18.38 5.21
N SER A 616 23.78 -17.76 4.37
CA SER A 616 23.69 -17.89 2.91
C SER A 616 23.88 -19.36 2.47
N ILE A 617 24.78 -20.10 3.10
CA ILE A 617 24.95 -21.53 2.84
C ILE A 617 23.74 -22.35 3.31
N SER A 618 23.21 -22.07 4.51
CA SER A 618 22.02 -22.74 5.04
C SER A 618 20.84 -22.64 4.07
N VAL A 619 20.58 -21.44 3.55
CA VAL A 619 19.50 -21.20 2.57
C VAL A 619 19.73 -22.00 1.27
N GLN A 620 20.96 -22.01 0.76
CA GLN A 620 21.31 -22.78 -0.45
C GLN A 620 21.18 -24.30 -0.23
N LEU A 621 21.57 -24.80 0.95
CA LEU A 621 21.42 -26.21 1.30
C LEU A 621 19.93 -26.60 1.47
N ALA A 622 19.11 -25.72 2.05
CA ALA A 622 17.67 -25.92 2.14
C ALA A 622 17.03 -26.05 0.74
N GLY A 623 17.45 -25.21 -0.22
CA GLY A 623 17.06 -25.32 -1.63
C GLY A 623 17.50 -26.63 -2.32
N LEU A 624 18.49 -27.33 -1.75
CA LEU A 624 18.96 -28.66 -2.17
C LEU A 624 18.33 -29.80 -1.34
N GLY A 625 17.37 -29.50 -0.46
CA GLY A 625 16.70 -30.48 0.40
C GLY A 625 17.54 -30.93 1.62
N GLN A 626 18.63 -30.23 1.93
CA GLN A 626 19.50 -30.49 3.08
C GLN A 626 19.32 -29.37 4.12
N VAL A 627 18.36 -29.53 5.03
CA VAL A 627 18.13 -28.53 6.09
C VAL A 627 19.20 -28.69 7.18
N LYS A 628 20.04 -27.67 7.33
CA LYS A 628 21.06 -27.54 8.40
C LYS A 628 21.06 -26.10 8.85
N SER A 629 21.02 -25.84 10.16
CA SER A 629 20.99 -24.46 10.65
C SER A 629 22.36 -23.78 10.49
N PRO A 630 22.43 -22.44 10.41
CA PRO A 630 23.71 -21.71 10.35
C PRO A 630 24.65 -22.07 11.51
N GLU A 631 24.08 -22.27 12.70
CA GLU A 631 24.82 -22.66 13.90
C GLU A 631 25.38 -24.09 13.79
N GLU A 632 24.59 -25.04 13.30
CA GLU A 632 25.07 -26.39 13.03
C GLU A 632 26.23 -26.40 12.03
N ILE A 633 26.11 -25.62 10.95
CA ILE A 633 27.15 -25.51 9.92
C ILE A 633 28.43 -24.90 10.53
N TYR A 634 28.29 -23.86 11.35
CA TYR A 634 29.41 -23.24 12.06
C TYR A 634 30.12 -24.25 12.97
N GLN A 635 29.38 -24.94 13.84
CA GLN A 635 29.93 -25.93 14.78
C GLN A 635 30.67 -27.05 14.05
N MET A 636 30.06 -27.57 12.99
CA MET A 636 30.65 -28.59 12.11
C MET A 636 31.95 -28.11 11.46
N THR A 637 31.97 -26.86 11.00
CA THR A 637 33.15 -26.23 10.36
C THR A 637 34.29 -26.05 11.36
N MET A 638 34.00 -25.52 12.55
CA MET A 638 34.98 -25.29 13.60
C MET A 638 35.55 -26.59 14.16
N GLU A 639 34.70 -27.61 14.34
CA GLU A 639 35.13 -28.93 14.77
C GLU A 639 36.06 -29.60 13.74
N SER A 640 35.79 -29.42 12.43
CA SER A 640 36.70 -29.91 11.39
C SER A 640 38.03 -29.18 11.36
N LEU A 641 38.05 -27.87 11.59
CA LEU A 641 39.30 -27.11 11.70
C LEU A 641 40.11 -27.56 12.93
N ARG A 642 39.43 -27.86 14.04
CA ARG A 642 40.04 -28.41 15.26
C ARG A 642 40.67 -29.79 15.00
N LEU A 643 39.94 -30.68 14.35
CA LEU A 643 40.43 -32.02 13.99
C LEU A 643 41.61 -31.98 13.00
N ALA A 644 41.61 -31.02 12.07
CA ALA A 644 42.70 -30.83 11.11
C ALA A 644 43.99 -30.26 11.74
N ALA A 645 43.89 -29.54 12.86
CA ALA A 645 45.04 -28.94 13.56
C ALA A 645 45.87 -29.96 14.38
N GLY A 646 45.32 -31.15 14.69
CA GLY A 646 45.97 -32.22 15.44
C GLY A 646 46.23 -31.91 16.93
N ASP A 647 46.44 -32.96 17.74
CA ASP A 647 46.61 -32.90 19.21
C ASP A 647 47.81 -32.05 19.71
N SER A 648 48.61 -31.45 18.82
CA SER A 648 49.71 -30.54 19.19
C SER A 648 49.34 -29.06 19.28
N ALA A 649 48.09 -28.68 18.98
CA ALA A 649 47.59 -27.32 19.17
C ALA A 649 46.15 -27.36 19.71
N ALA A 650 46.01 -27.61 21.02
CA ALA A 650 44.78 -27.33 21.74
C ALA A 650 44.53 -25.81 21.77
N ARG A 651 44.09 -25.22 20.65
CA ARG A 651 43.42 -23.93 20.66
C ARG A 651 42.12 -24.11 21.44
N PRO A 652 41.83 -23.29 22.45
CA PRO A 652 40.53 -23.33 23.10
C PRO A 652 39.45 -23.13 22.04
N ILE A 653 38.34 -23.89 22.14
CA ILE A 653 37.10 -23.50 21.47
C ILE A 653 36.73 -22.17 22.11
N ILE A 654 37.00 -21.08 21.41
CA ILE A 654 36.58 -19.75 21.83
C ILE A 654 35.04 -19.82 21.90
N PRO A 655 34.39 -19.47 23.03
CA PRO A 655 32.93 -19.40 23.11
C PRO A 655 32.40 -18.58 21.94
N LEU A 656 31.29 -19.01 21.31
CA LEU A 656 30.72 -18.38 20.11
C LEU A 656 30.81 -16.85 20.16
N GLN A 657 30.39 -16.27 21.29
CA GLN A 657 30.37 -14.84 21.59
C GLN A 657 31.73 -14.12 21.51
N GLU A 658 32.84 -14.76 21.88
CA GLU A 658 34.20 -14.20 21.80
C GLU A 658 34.82 -14.37 20.40
N TYR A 659 34.41 -15.39 19.64
CA TYR A 659 34.80 -15.50 18.23
C TYR A 659 34.07 -14.43 17.40
N TYR A 660 32.80 -14.14 17.71
CA TYR A 660 31.99 -13.13 17.00
C TYR A 660 32.49 -11.70 17.15
N THR A 661 32.99 -11.32 18.32
CA THR A 661 33.58 -9.98 18.53
C THR A 661 34.88 -9.77 17.75
N SER A 662 35.53 -10.85 17.30
CA SER A 662 36.79 -10.77 16.56
C SER A 662 36.65 -10.80 15.02
N ILE A 663 35.45 -11.09 14.49
CA ILE A 663 35.23 -11.29 13.03
C ILE A 663 33.96 -10.57 12.53
N SER A 664 33.28 -9.78 13.37
CA SER A 664 32.18 -8.92 12.90
C SER A 664 32.70 -7.98 11.81
N GLY A 665 32.26 -8.20 10.57
CA GLY A 665 32.62 -7.40 9.40
C GLY A 665 33.75 -7.94 8.51
N ASN A 666 34.37 -9.09 8.81
CA ASN A 666 35.45 -9.64 7.98
C ASN A 666 35.04 -10.91 7.21
N LEU A 667 35.40 -10.98 5.92
CA LEU A 667 35.26 -12.19 5.09
C LEU A 667 35.99 -13.38 5.73
N LEU A 668 35.40 -14.57 5.62
CA LEU A 668 36.00 -15.78 6.16
C LEU A 668 37.28 -16.15 5.39
N SER A 669 38.27 -16.65 6.13
CA SER A 669 39.52 -17.14 5.54
C SER A 669 39.24 -18.31 4.60
N ARG A 670 40.11 -18.49 3.59
CA ARG A 670 39.98 -19.58 2.61
C ARG A 670 39.97 -20.96 3.27
N GLU A 671 40.75 -21.14 4.34
CA GLU A 671 40.82 -22.37 5.13
C GLU A 671 39.48 -22.68 5.81
N THR A 672 38.80 -21.64 6.31
CA THR A 672 37.49 -21.77 6.96
C THR A 672 36.42 -22.16 5.95
N ILE A 673 36.40 -21.52 4.79
CA ILE A 673 35.46 -21.84 3.71
C ILE A 673 35.73 -23.25 3.15
N GLN A 674 37.00 -23.64 3.02
CA GLN A 674 37.38 -24.99 2.60
C GLN A 674 36.95 -26.05 3.62
N ALA A 675 37.07 -25.78 4.92
CA ALA A 675 36.57 -26.66 5.96
C ALA A 675 35.03 -26.80 5.88
N ALA A 676 34.30 -25.70 5.67
CA ALA A 676 32.85 -25.75 5.49
C ALA A 676 32.46 -26.62 4.26
N ALA A 677 33.11 -26.40 3.10
CA ALA A 677 32.90 -27.21 1.90
C ALA A 677 33.19 -28.70 2.13
N ASN A 678 34.24 -29.02 2.89
CA ASN A 678 34.64 -30.39 3.21
C ASN A 678 33.62 -31.09 4.10
N VAL A 679 33.15 -30.42 5.15
CA VAL A 679 32.23 -31.02 6.13
C VAL A 679 30.81 -31.16 5.59
N LEU A 680 30.40 -30.22 4.73
CA LEU A 680 29.10 -30.26 4.07
C LEU A 680 29.09 -31.16 2.83
N GLY A 681 30.26 -31.54 2.28
CA GLY A 681 30.35 -32.37 1.08
C GLY A 681 29.84 -31.68 -0.19
N VAL A 682 29.90 -30.34 -0.24
CA VAL A 682 29.41 -29.51 -1.35
C VAL A 682 30.53 -28.65 -1.95
N ASN A 683 30.39 -28.30 -3.22
CA ASN A 683 31.26 -27.32 -3.85
C ASN A 683 30.67 -25.91 -3.66
N ILE A 684 31.50 -24.93 -3.33
CA ILE A 684 31.06 -23.54 -3.09
C ILE A 684 31.61 -22.65 -4.20
N SER A 685 30.73 -21.97 -4.93
CA SER A 685 31.08 -20.92 -5.89
C SER A 685 30.75 -19.56 -5.28
N ILE A 686 31.77 -18.73 -5.10
CA ILE A 686 31.65 -17.38 -4.56
C ILE A 686 31.79 -16.38 -5.71
N TYR A 687 30.76 -15.59 -5.93
CA TYR A 687 30.71 -14.51 -6.92
C TYR A 687 31.01 -13.21 -6.19
N ASN A 688 32.17 -12.61 -6.47
CA ASN A 688 32.59 -11.37 -5.81
C ASN A 688 32.11 -10.16 -6.60
N TYR A 689 31.92 -9.03 -5.91
CA TYR A 689 31.52 -7.76 -6.50
C TYR A 689 32.49 -7.22 -7.57
N ASP A 690 33.77 -7.62 -7.52
CA ASP A 690 34.81 -7.29 -8.50
C ASP A 690 34.76 -8.15 -9.78
N ALA A 691 33.65 -8.88 -9.98
CA ALA A 691 33.41 -9.82 -11.07
C ALA A 691 34.34 -11.06 -11.09
N SER A 692 35.09 -11.32 -10.01
CA SER A 692 35.85 -12.56 -9.85
C SER A 692 34.98 -13.70 -9.30
N ILE A 693 35.24 -14.93 -9.75
CA ILE A 693 34.61 -16.14 -9.21
C ILE A 693 35.67 -16.98 -8.50
N ARG A 694 35.43 -17.27 -7.22
CA ARG A 694 36.23 -18.23 -6.45
C ARG A 694 35.48 -19.54 -6.32
N GLU A 695 36.02 -20.61 -6.91
CA GLU A 695 35.49 -21.97 -6.77
C GLU A 695 36.27 -22.75 -5.71
N ILE A 696 35.53 -23.33 -4.75
CA ILE A 696 36.07 -24.16 -3.67
C ILE A 696 35.45 -25.54 -3.78
N THR A 697 36.29 -26.52 -4.08
CA THR A 697 35.87 -27.92 -4.27
C THR A 697 36.06 -28.69 -2.96
N SER A 698 35.04 -29.43 -2.54
CA SER A 698 35.15 -30.32 -1.38
C SER A 698 36.18 -31.42 -1.65
N CYS A 699 37.09 -31.66 -0.71
CA CYS A 699 38.15 -32.67 -0.83
C CYS A 699 37.65 -34.11 -0.51
N GLY A 700 36.40 -34.28 -0.08
CA GLY A 700 35.76 -35.57 0.21
C GLY A 700 34.91 -36.11 -0.94
N GLU A 701 34.07 -37.14 -0.70
CA GLU A 701 33.04 -37.60 -1.66
C GLU A 701 31.98 -36.51 -1.86
N ALA A 702 32.29 -35.51 -2.69
CA ALA A 702 31.37 -34.44 -3.04
C ALA A 702 30.17 -35.04 -3.79
N ARG A 703 28.94 -34.75 -3.34
CA ARG A 703 27.70 -35.21 -4.00
C ARG A 703 27.45 -34.58 -5.38
N GLY A 704 28.38 -33.79 -5.90
CA GLY A 704 28.23 -33.01 -7.13
C GLY A 704 27.35 -31.76 -6.98
N GLU A 705 26.80 -31.53 -5.80
CA GLU A 705 25.96 -30.37 -5.46
C GLU A 705 26.82 -29.11 -5.30
N ARG A 706 26.34 -27.99 -5.87
CA ARG A 706 27.06 -26.72 -5.92
C ARG A 706 26.22 -25.62 -5.28
N VAL A 707 26.76 -25.02 -4.22
CA VAL A 707 26.21 -23.88 -3.51
C VAL A 707 26.75 -22.59 -4.15
N LYS A 708 25.87 -21.62 -4.40
CA LYS A 708 26.24 -20.33 -4.97
C LYS A 708 25.99 -19.21 -3.97
N ILE A 709 27.03 -18.44 -3.69
CA ILE A 709 26.94 -17.29 -2.80
C ILE A 709 27.61 -16.06 -3.43
N GLY A 710 27.04 -14.89 -3.19
CA GLY A 710 27.60 -13.60 -3.53
C GLY A 710 28.46 -13.09 -2.37
N ALA A 711 29.49 -12.30 -2.66
CA ALA A 711 30.33 -11.68 -1.64
C ALA A 711 30.70 -10.24 -2.00
N THR A 712 30.59 -9.35 -1.02
CA THR A 712 31.13 -7.99 -1.03
C THR A 712 32.33 -7.91 -0.08
N ASN A 713 32.92 -6.73 0.17
CA ASN A 713 34.11 -6.66 1.04
C ASN A 713 33.85 -7.12 2.47
N ASN A 714 32.61 -6.96 2.94
CA ASN A 714 32.25 -7.22 4.34
C ASN A 714 31.05 -8.16 4.51
N ASN A 715 30.47 -8.69 3.42
CA ASN A 715 29.20 -9.41 3.50
C ASN A 715 29.06 -10.58 2.51
N TYR A 716 28.12 -11.49 2.78
CA TYR A 716 27.78 -12.62 1.92
C TYR A 716 26.28 -12.70 1.65
N PHE A 717 25.92 -13.20 0.47
CA PHE A 717 24.54 -13.28 -0.03
C PHE A 717 24.23 -14.68 -0.59
N SER A 718 23.02 -15.18 -0.39
CA SER A 718 22.53 -16.39 -1.08
C SER A 718 22.14 -16.05 -2.52
N LEU A 719 22.43 -16.93 -3.48
CA LEU A 719 22.15 -16.69 -4.91
C LEU A 719 21.21 -17.72 -5.54
N VAL A 720 20.19 -17.26 -6.23
CA VAL A 720 19.26 -18.12 -6.99
C VAL A 720 19.35 -17.85 -8.49
N ARG A 721 18.91 -18.82 -9.31
CA ARG A 721 18.75 -18.61 -10.75
C ARG A 721 17.47 -17.83 -11.01
N ASP A 722 17.56 -16.86 -11.91
CA ASP A 722 16.42 -16.01 -12.28
C ASP A 722 15.40 -16.81 -13.11
N ASN A 723 14.38 -17.34 -12.44
CA ASN A 723 13.21 -17.96 -13.07
C ASN A 723 11.94 -17.23 -12.56
N THR A 724 11.53 -16.19 -13.29
CA THR A 724 10.20 -15.52 -13.30
C THR A 724 9.72 -14.73 -12.06
N ASN A 725 9.39 -13.45 -12.31
CA ASN A 725 8.43 -12.52 -11.67
C ASN A 725 7.88 -12.84 -10.27
N TYR A 726 8.33 -12.10 -9.24
CA TYR A 726 7.48 -11.70 -8.11
C TYR A 726 7.89 -10.32 -7.56
N SER A 727 6.87 -9.59 -7.12
CA SER A 727 6.82 -8.21 -6.64
C SER A 727 7.57 -7.98 -5.32
N VAL A 728 8.24 -6.83 -5.21
CA VAL A 728 8.82 -6.32 -3.97
C VAL A 728 7.69 -5.90 -3.01
N ALA A 729 7.76 -6.41 -1.78
CA ALA A 729 6.81 -6.17 -0.71
C ALA A 729 6.91 -4.74 -0.15
N THR A 730 5.75 -4.29 0.31
CA THR A 730 5.39 -3.01 0.94
C THR A 730 6.05 -2.78 2.29
N THR A 731 6.62 -1.58 2.47
CA THR A 731 7.03 -1.01 3.77
C THR A 731 5.90 -0.13 4.33
N ASP A 732 4.89 -0.78 4.91
CA ASP A 732 4.00 -0.14 5.89
C ASP A 732 4.57 -0.42 7.28
N GLN A 733 4.43 0.57 8.18
CA GLN A 733 4.84 0.61 9.60
C GLN A 733 6.22 1.22 9.89
N ILE A 734 6.29 2.54 10.04
CA ILE A 734 6.93 3.16 11.22
C ILE A 734 6.15 4.45 11.57
N THR A 735 5.40 4.39 12.67
CA THR A 735 4.97 5.58 13.43
C THR A 735 5.69 5.49 14.76
N ILE A 736 6.37 6.55 15.22
CA ILE A 736 6.50 6.89 16.65
C ILE A 736 6.77 8.40 16.80
N SER A 737 6.08 8.90 17.82
CA SER A 737 5.85 10.23 18.39
C SER A 737 6.93 11.32 18.34
N SER A 738 6.43 12.50 17.98
CA SER A 738 6.82 13.84 18.44
C SER A 738 7.06 13.96 19.94
N GLY A 739 8.06 14.75 20.35
CA GLY A 739 8.20 15.17 21.75
C GLY A 739 9.36 16.14 22.02
N GLU A 740 8.99 17.40 22.19
CA GLU A 740 9.64 18.46 22.98
C GLU A 740 10.81 19.28 22.41
N SER A 741 10.64 20.58 22.59
CA SER A 741 11.45 21.72 22.18
C SER A 741 12.78 21.80 22.89
N TYR A 742 13.87 22.00 22.14
CA TYR A 742 15.08 22.67 22.61
C TYR A 742 15.61 23.58 21.50
N ASP A 743 15.81 24.86 21.82
CA ASP A 743 16.66 25.78 21.08
C ASP A 743 18.11 25.28 21.22
N GLU A 744 18.60 24.45 20.31
CA GLU A 744 20.01 24.07 20.20
C GLU A 744 20.30 23.57 18.78
N VAL A 745 21.46 23.97 18.24
CA VAL A 745 21.92 23.66 16.87
C VAL A 745 21.82 22.15 16.62
N VAL A 746 20.99 21.73 15.67
CA VAL A 746 20.72 20.32 15.35
C VAL A 746 22.02 19.62 14.93
N PRO A 747 22.40 18.49 15.54
CA PRO A 747 23.55 17.71 15.09
C PRO A 747 23.26 17.12 13.70
N VAL A 748 24.06 17.48 12.70
CA VAL A 748 24.02 16.84 11.38
C VAL A 748 24.48 15.39 11.53
N SER A 749 23.69 14.42 11.06
CA SER A 749 24.06 13.01 11.22
C SER A 749 25.34 12.65 10.46
N ALA A 750 26.12 11.73 11.02
CA ALA A 750 27.37 11.25 10.43
C ALA A 750 27.15 10.67 9.01
N VAL A 751 25.97 10.10 8.75
CA VAL A 751 25.59 9.54 7.44
C VAL A 751 25.46 10.63 6.38
N ILE A 752 24.85 11.78 6.72
CA ILE A 752 24.76 12.93 5.80
C ILE A 752 26.15 13.47 5.49
N LEU A 753 26.97 13.68 6.53
CA LEU A 753 28.34 14.18 6.37
C LEU A 753 29.17 13.27 5.46
N LYS A 754 29.09 11.95 5.64
CA LYS A 754 29.77 10.98 4.78
C LYS A 754 29.31 11.05 3.32
N ASN A 755 28.00 11.16 3.06
CA ASN A 755 27.50 11.31 1.70
C ASN A 755 27.88 12.66 1.07
N SER A 756 27.95 13.74 1.85
CA SER A 756 28.44 15.04 1.38
C SER A 756 29.93 15.00 1.02
N ILE A 757 30.76 14.31 1.81
CA ILE A 757 32.19 14.11 1.50
C ILE A 757 32.35 13.29 0.21
N ARG A 758 31.61 12.19 0.06
CA ARG A 758 31.62 11.39 -1.19
C ARG A 758 31.16 12.20 -2.41
N LEU A 759 30.24 13.15 -2.23
CA LEU A 759 29.86 14.08 -3.29
C LEU A 759 31.01 15.00 -3.68
N LEU A 760 31.76 15.54 -2.69
CA LEU A 760 32.97 16.31 -2.96
C LEU A 760 34.05 15.49 -3.65
N GLU A 761 34.24 14.23 -3.25
CA GLU A 761 35.16 13.32 -3.92
C GLU A 761 34.77 13.11 -5.39
N SER A 762 33.49 12.87 -5.64
CA SER A 762 32.96 12.69 -6.99
C SER A 762 33.15 13.95 -7.84
N TYR A 763 32.92 15.13 -7.26
CA TYR A 763 33.17 16.41 -7.94
C TYR A 763 34.65 16.63 -8.23
N ALA A 764 35.52 16.36 -7.25
CA ALA A 764 36.96 16.46 -7.41
C ALA A 764 37.45 15.55 -8.52
N LYS A 765 36.93 14.31 -8.60
CA LYS A 765 37.24 13.35 -9.66
C LYS A 765 36.80 13.83 -11.04
N GLU A 766 35.60 14.40 -11.15
CA GLU A 766 35.06 14.88 -12.42
C GLU A 766 35.79 16.13 -12.94
N TYR A 767 36.05 17.11 -12.05
CA TYR A 767 36.59 18.42 -12.45
C TYR A 767 38.07 18.62 -12.13
N ASN A 768 38.74 17.61 -11.57
CA ASN A 768 40.14 17.66 -11.15
C ASN A 768 40.44 18.78 -10.15
N MET A 769 39.44 19.28 -9.42
CA MET A 769 39.60 20.37 -8.48
C MET A 769 38.48 20.42 -7.43
N LEU A 770 38.76 21.03 -6.28
CA LEU A 770 37.72 21.48 -5.35
C LEU A 770 37.61 23.01 -5.27
N PRO A 771 36.40 23.56 -5.02
CA PRO A 771 36.24 24.97 -4.70
C PRO A 771 37.00 25.34 -3.41
N ALA A 772 37.65 26.51 -3.38
CA ALA A 772 38.44 26.95 -2.23
C ALA A 772 37.64 27.00 -0.91
N GLU A 773 36.37 27.40 -0.98
CA GLU A 773 35.46 27.40 0.18
C GLU A 773 35.17 25.98 0.67
N SER A 774 34.97 25.02 -0.23
CA SER A 774 34.75 23.61 0.13
C SER A 774 36.00 22.97 0.73
N LEU A 775 37.18 23.32 0.21
CA LEU A 775 38.45 22.90 0.80
C LEU A 775 38.61 23.47 2.21
N SER A 776 38.24 24.74 2.43
CA SER A 776 38.28 25.37 3.75
C SER A 776 37.31 24.70 4.73
N SER A 777 36.13 24.31 4.28
CA SER A 777 35.15 23.56 5.10
C SER A 777 35.60 22.14 5.40
N LEU A 778 36.28 21.46 4.47
CA LEU A 778 36.82 20.11 4.68
C LEU A 778 37.89 20.10 5.79
N LYS A 779 38.65 21.19 5.96
CA LYS A 779 39.63 21.34 7.05
C LYS A 779 39.03 21.18 8.44
N LEU A 780 37.82 21.70 8.65
CA LEU A 780 37.15 21.63 9.94
C LEU A 780 36.86 20.19 10.39
N LEU A 781 36.87 19.24 9.45
CA LEU A 781 36.55 17.84 9.69
C LEU A 781 37.78 16.92 9.67
N MET A 782 38.98 17.43 9.40
CA MET A 782 40.18 16.60 9.20
C MET A 782 40.57 15.80 10.46
N ASP A 783 40.30 16.35 11.65
CA ASP A 783 40.56 15.67 12.91
C ASP A 783 39.42 14.70 13.32
N ASN A 784 38.37 14.56 12.50
CA ASN A 784 37.24 13.69 12.81
C ASN A 784 37.55 12.21 12.49
N PRO A 785 37.58 11.31 13.49
CA PRO A 785 37.97 9.92 13.28
C PRO A 785 36.98 9.14 12.40
N LEU A 786 35.70 9.48 12.40
CA LEU A 786 34.65 8.78 11.64
C LEU A 786 34.68 9.10 10.14
N LEU A 787 35.23 10.27 9.78
CA LEU A 787 35.27 10.77 8.40
C LEU A 787 36.69 10.75 7.82
N ARG A 788 37.69 10.35 8.63
CA ARG A 788 39.11 10.38 8.28
C ARG A 788 39.41 9.63 6.99
N GLU A 789 38.89 8.42 6.82
CA GLU A 789 39.14 7.61 5.61
C GLU A 789 38.63 8.32 4.34
N ASP A 790 37.39 8.80 4.34
CA ASP A 790 36.78 9.49 3.20
C ASP A 790 37.52 10.83 2.90
N ILE A 791 37.97 11.55 3.93
CA ILE A 791 38.80 12.77 3.79
C ILE A 791 40.17 12.46 3.18
N VAL A 792 40.85 11.43 3.68
CA VAL A 792 42.15 10.97 3.18
C VAL A 792 42.06 10.57 1.71
N ASN A 793 40.97 9.92 1.29
CA ASN A 793 40.75 9.56 -0.11
C ASN A 793 40.67 10.79 -1.03
N ILE A 794 39.94 11.84 -0.62
CA ILE A 794 39.85 13.09 -1.37
C ILE A 794 41.21 13.79 -1.44
N LEU A 795 41.91 13.90 -0.30
CA LEU A 795 43.22 14.52 -0.25
C LEU A 795 44.23 13.77 -1.11
N SER A 796 44.25 12.44 -1.05
CA SER A 796 45.06 11.58 -1.91
C SER A 796 44.82 11.88 -3.39
N TYR A 797 43.55 11.99 -3.79
CA TYR A 797 43.20 12.33 -5.17
C TYR A 797 43.71 13.72 -5.56
N LEU A 798 43.46 14.75 -4.74
CA LEU A 798 43.89 16.12 -5.02
C LEU A 798 45.42 16.27 -5.06
N ILE A 799 46.16 15.55 -4.20
CA ILE A 799 47.63 15.51 -4.25
C ILE A 799 48.10 15.00 -5.62
N SER A 800 47.41 13.99 -6.17
CA SER A 800 47.81 13.35 -7.43
C SER A 800 47.48 14.18 -8.67
N VAL A 801 46.44 15.03 -8.62
CA VAL A 801 45.91 15.71 -9.81
C VAL A 801 46.07 17.24 -9.76
N SER A 802 45.91 17.85 -8.58
CA SER A 802 45.93 19.31 -8.38
C SER A 802 46.64 19.71 -7.08
N PRO A 803 47.95 19.39 -6.94
CA PRO A 803 48.71 19.60 -5.70
C PRO A 803 48.78 21.07 -5.27
N ASP A 804 48.69 22.00 -6.21
CA ASP A 804 48.77 23.45 -5.96
C ASP A 804 47.55 24.00 -5.20
N GLN A 805 46.46 23.21 -5.08
CA GLN A 805 45.29 23.60 -4.29
C GLN A 805 45.47 23.39 -2.79
N LEU A 806 46.46 22.60 -2.38
CA LEU A 806 46.68 22.23 -0.99
C LEU A 806 47.51 23.30 -0.28
N ASP A 807 46.96 23.91 0.76
CA ASP A 807 47.68 24.91 1.54
C ASP A 807 48.48 24.31 2.70
N ALA A 808 49.24 25.17 3.39
CA ALA A 808 50.18 24.76 4.43
C ALA A 808 49.53 23.93 5.55
N GLU A 809 48.29 24.25 5.94
CA GLU A 809 47.58 23.59 7.04
C GLU A 809 47.21 22.14 6.68
N ILE A 810 46.72 21.91 5.46
CA ILE A 810 46.40 20.55 4.98
C ILE A 810 47.68 19.72 4.85
N LEU A 811 48.75 20.35 4.37
CA LEU A 811 50.06 19.69 4.23
C LEU A 811 50.67 19.34 5.60
N ASP A 812 50.48 20.19 6.61
CA ASP A 812 50.90 19.92 7.99
C ASP A 812 50.11 18.75 8.61
N PHE A 813 48.80 18.68 8.34
CA PHE A 813 47.98 17.53 8.75
C PHE A 813 48.46 16.23 8.08
N ILE A 814 48.67 16.23 6.76
CA ILE A 814 49.15 15.05 6.02
C ILE A 814 50.49 14.58 6.60
N THR A 815 51.42 15.53 6.84
CA THR A 815 52.73 15.24 7.41
C THR A 815 52.64 14.61 8.81
N SER A 816 51.65 15.04 9.60
CA SER A 816 51.49 14.63 11.00
C SER A 816 50.70 13.32 11.16
N ASN A 817 49.79 13.02 10.25
CA ASN A 817 48.79 11.96 10.42
C ASN A 817 48.81 10.87 9.35
N GLU A 818 49.30 11.15 8.13
CA GLU A 818 49.20 10.25 6.97
C GLU A 818 50.56 10.06 6.27
N PRO A 819 51.43 9.17 6.80
CA PRO A 819 52.82 9.04 6.36
C PRO A 819 52.96 8.64 4.88
N ASN A 820 52.02 7.86 4.36
CA ASN A 820 52.00 7.44 2.95
C ASN A 820 51.69 8.63 2.02
N LEU A 821 50.72 9.48 2.40
CA LEU A 821 50.40 10.69 1.62
C LEU A 821 51.51 11.74 1.69
N ASP A 822 52.18 11.87 2.85
CA ASP A 822 53.32 12.77 3.03
C ASP A 822 54.48 12.45 2.07
N GLN A 823 54.74 11.15 1.82
CA GLN A 823 55.74 10.75 0.83
C GLN A 823 55.36 11.17 -0.59
N ILE A 824 54.08 11.07 -0.98
CA ILE A 824 53.59 11.55 -2.27
C ILE A 824 53.75 13.08 -2.37
N VAL A 825 53.39 13.81 -1.32
CA VAL A 825 53.56 15.27 -1.25
C VAL A 825 55.03 15.67 -1.41
N LYS A 826 55.94 14.99 -0.69
CA LYS A 826 57.39 15.23 -0.78
C LYS A 826 57.91 14.95 -2.19
N PHE A 827 57.46 13.87 -2.81
CA PHE A 827 57.82 13.51 -4.19
C PHE A 827 57.38 14.60 -5.17
N ASN A 828 56.11 15.04 -5.11
CA ASN A 828 55.57 16.10 -5.97
C ASN A 828 56.27 17.44 -5.75
N ARG A 829 56.58 17.79 -4.49
CA ARG A 829 57.35 19.02 -4.17
C ARG A 829 58.73 19.00 -4.81
N SER A 830 59.46 17.89 -4.72
CA SER A 830 60.76 17.76 -5.38
C SER A 830 60.68 17.87 -6.90
N ILE A 831 59.63 17.30 -7.53
CA ILE A 831 59.37 17.50 -8.96
C ILE A 831 59.13 18.98 -9.29
N SER A 832 58.30 19.68 -8.52
CA SER A 832 58.01 21.10 -8.73
C SER A 832 59.25 21.97 -8.53
N SER A 833 60.05 21.73 -7.49
CA SER A 833 61.34 22.42 -7.28
C SER A 833 62.30 22.20 -8.45
N ILE A 834 62.39 20.98 -8.98
CA ILE A 834 63.18 20.71 -10.20
C ILE A 834 62.66 21.52 -11.38
N LYS A 835 61.34 21.58 -11.62
CA LYS A 835 60.75 22.39 -12.70
C LYS A 835 61.06 23.88 -12.56
N GLU A 836 60.97 24.44 -11.36
CA GLU A 836 61.31 25.85 -11.09
C GLU A 836 62.80 26.12 -11.37
N LEU A 837 63.68 25.27 -10.85
CA LEU A 837 65.13 25.35 -11.08
C LEU A 837 65.48 25.22 -12.56
N LEU A 838 64.74 24.42 -13.33
CA LEU A 838 64.88 24.30 -14.78
C LEU A 838 64.39 25.55 -15.53
N ASN A 839 63.28 26.16 -15.09
CA ASN A 839 62.63 27.31 -15.73
C ASN A 839 63.28 28.66 -15.45
N HIS A 840 64.18 28.77 -14.45
CA HIS A 840 64.95 30.00 -14.25
C HIS A 840 65.80 30.33 -15.49
N PRO A 841 65.54 31.47 -16.18
CA PRO A 841 66.30 31.86 -17.35
C PRO A 841 67.72 32.22 -16.92
N SER A 842 68.69 31.68 -17.64
CA SER A 842 70.11 32.01 -17.57
C SER A 842 70.33 33.49 -17.94
N VAL A 843 69.95 34.41 -17.06
CA VAL A 843 70.22 35.85 -17.19
C VAL A 843 71.37 36.17 -16.25
N GLU A 844 72.56 36.28 -16.82
CA GLU A 844 73.79 36.86 -16.24
C GLU A 844 74.05 36.53 -14.76
N SER A 845 73.91 35.27 -14.37
CA SER A 845 74.32 34.79 -13.05
C SER A 845 75.82 34.48 -13.05
N SER A 846 76.53 34.95 -12.02
CA SER A 846 77.91 34.58 -11.74
C SER A 846 78.07 33.06 -11.68
N ALA A 847 79.24 32.52 -12.04
CA ALA A 847 79.55 31.08 -11.99
C ALA A 847 79.18 30.41 -10.65
N ASP A 848 79.20 31.15 -9.54
CA ASP A 848 78.83 30.67 -8.22
C ASP A 848 77.31 30.38 -8.07
N GLN A 849 76.42 31.00 -8.87
CA GLN A 849 74.97 30.77 -8.83
C GLN A 849 74.50 29.62 -9.75
N GLU A 850 75.22 29.34 -10.85
CA GLU A 850 74.96 28.15 -11.68
C GLU A 850 75.35 26.87 -10.94
N ASP A 851 76.44 26.90 -10.18
CA ASP A 851 76.94 25.78 -9.36
C ASP A 851 76.05 25.48 -8.14
N GLU A 852 75.35 26.49 -7.62
CA GLU A 852 74.40 26.34 -6.51
C GLU A 852 73.03 25.80 -6.98
N ASN A 853 72.57 26.23 -8.16
CA ASN A 853 71.35 25.72 -8.79
C ASN A 853 71.49 24.26 -9.26
N THR A 854 72.66 23.88 -9.79
CA THR A 854 72.95 22.48 -10.17
C THR A 854 73.00 21.58 -8.93
N LYS A 855 73.79 21.94 -7.91
CA LYS A 855 73.77 21.22 -6.61
C LYS A 855 72.35 21.06 -6.02
N SER A 856 71.47 22.03 -6.25
CA SER A 856 70.07 21.96 -5.81
C SER A 856 69.23 20.96 -6.63
N ILE A 857 69.43 20.83 -7.94
CA ILE A 857 68.74 19.82 -8.78
C ILE A 857 69.21 18.40 -8.41
N THR A 858 70.53 18.18 -8.28
CA THR A 858 71.06 16.89 -7.81
C THR A 858 70.46 16.51 -6.44
N LEU A 859 70.40 17.46 -5.50
CA LEU A 859 69.83 17.23 -4.16
C LEU A 859 68.34 16.85 -4.21
N GLU A 860 67.54 17.48 -5.07
CA GLU A 860 66.13 17.12 -5.23
C GLU A 860 65.95 15.74 -5.89
N LEU A 861 66.83 15.34 -6.81
CA LEU A 861 66.84 13.98 -7.36
C LEU A 861 67.22 12.92 -6.33
N GLU A 862 68.20 13.20 -5.46
CA GLU A 862 68.57 12.31 -4.35
C GLU A 862 67.43 12.15 -3.34
N LYS A 863 66.66 13.22 -3.07
CA LYS A 863 65.44 13.14 -2.27
C LYS A 863 64.39 12.23 -2.93
N ILE A 864 64.17 12.38 -4.23
CA ILE A 864 63.26 11.52 -5.00
C ILE A 864 63.70 10.05 -4.93
N LEU A 865 64.99 9.76 -5.12
CA LEU A 865 65.53 8.41 -5.02
C LEU A 865 65.30 7.82 -3.62
N THR A 866 65.56 8.60 -2.57
CA THR A 866 65.34 8.18 -1.17
C THR A 866 63.86 7.88 -0.90
N ILE A 867 62.94 8.68 -1.45
CA ILE A 867 61.49 8.45 -1.33
C ILE A 867 61.10 7.15 -2.03
N LEU A 868 61.64 6.91 -3.23
CA LEU A 868 61.37 5.69 -3.99
C LEU A 868 61.91 4.45 -3.25
N GLU A 869 63.17 4.45 -2.82
CA GLU A 869 63.82 3.37 -2.09
C GLU A 869 63.16 3.06 -0.73
N GLY A 870 62.59 4.07 -0.08
CA GLY A 870 61.88 3.93 1.19
C GLY A 870 60.47 3.33 1.07
N ASN A 871 59.95 3.13 -0.16
CA ASN A 871 58.55 2.77 -0.41
C ASN A 871 58.40 1.34 -0.91
N SER A 872 57.97 0.43 -0.04
CA SER A 872 57.70 -0.98 -0.38
C SER A 872 56.35 -1.24 -1.05
N GLU A 873 55.45 -0.24 -1.11
CA GLU A 873 54.03 -0.44 -1.46
C GLU A 873 53.56 0.21 -2.79
N ASN A 874 54.46 0.62 -3.70
CA ASN A 874 54.09 1.22 -5.00
C ASN A 874 53.10 2.40 -4.89
N ILE A 875 53.35 3.30 -3.93
CA ILE A 875 52.47 4.43 -3.60
C ILE A 875 52.54 5.56 -4.68
N ILE A 876 53.64 5.65 -5.44
CA ILE A 876 53.83 6.65 -6.50
C ILE A 876 53.19 6.15 -7.80
N SER A 877 52.33 6.97 -8.41
CA SER A 877 51.60 6.60 -9.62
C SER A 877 52.45 6.64 -10.89
N LEU A 878 52.06 5.85 -11.90
CA LEU A 878 52.74 5.82 -13.21
C LEU A 878 52.75 7.21 -13.90
N SER A 879 51.74 8.05 -13.69
CA SER A 879 51.70 9.41 -14.25
C SER A 879 52.78 10.31 -13.64
N GLN A 880 52.99 10.22 -12.33
CA GLN A 880 54.03 10.95 -11.60
C GLN A 880 55.45 10.51 -12.02
N LEU A 881 55.66 9.19 -12.19
CA LEU A 881 56.92 8.67 -12.74
C LEU A 881 57.15 9.11 -14.18
N LYS A 882 56.09 9.16 -15.00
CA LYS A 882 56.18 9.64 -16.38
C LYS A 882 56.52 11.12 -16.44
N GLU A 883 56.01 11.92 -15.50
CA GLU A 883 56.36 13.33 -15.39
C GLU A 883 57.84 13.53 -15.03
N LEU A 884 58.35 12.80 -14.04
CA LEU A 884 59.77 12.78 -13.70
C LEU A 884 60.63 12.35 -14.90
N TYR A 885 60.22 11.31 -15.62
CA TYR A 885 60.89 10.84 -16.82
C TYR A 885 60.98 11.92 -17.91
N ASN A 886 59.90 12.67 -18.13
CA ASN A 886 59.89 13.76 -19.10
C ASN A 886 60.84 14.90 -18.69
N LEU A 887 61.11 15.07 -17.40
CA LEU A 887 62.08 16.04 -16.90
C LEU A 887 63.52 15.58 -17.07
N PHE A 888 63.81 14.28 -17.10
CA PHE A 888 65.19 13.77 -17.20
C PHE A 888 65.96 14.32 -18.40
N GLU A 889 65.33 14.46 -19.57
CA GLU A 889 66.00 15.03 -20.74
C GLU A 889 66.38 16.50 -20.51
N LEU A 890 65.50 17.27 -19.88
CA LEU A 890 65.73 18.69 -19.57
C LEU A 890 66.80 18.85 -18.49
N ILE A 891 66.77 17.98 -17.47
CA ILE A 891 67.77 17.94 -16.41
C ILE A 891 69.15 17.63 -17.00
N LEU A 892 69.29 16.56 -17.79
CA LEU A 892 70.59 16.18 -18.36
C LEU A 892 71.19 17.21 -19.31
N LYS A 893 70.36 18.04 -19.95
CA LYS A 893 70.82 19.18 -20.75
C LYS A 893 71.38 20.32 -19.90
N LYS A 894 70.84 20.54 -18.70
CA LYS A 894 71.23 21.63 -17.80
C LYS A 894 72.30 21.20 -16.78
N GLU A 895 72.28 19.94 -16.38
CA GLU A 895 73.14 19.32 -15.37
C GLU A 895 73.50 17.87 -15.76
N PRO A 896 74.56 17.68 -16.56
CA PRO A 896 75.00 16.34 -16.96
C PRO A 896 75.49 15.47 -15.79
N GLU A 897 75.95 16.08 -14.69
CA GLU A 897 76.51 15.37 -13.53
C GLU A 897 75.45 14.57 -12.74
N SER A 898 74.18 15.00 -12.81
CA SER A 898 73.01 14.30 -12.25
C SER A 898 72.71 12.95 -12.92
N PHE A 899 73.41 12.58 -14.01
CA PHE A 899 73.18 11.35 -14.76
C PHE A 899 73.23 10.08 -13.91
N THR A 900 74.14 10.02 -12.92
CA THR A 900 74.28 8.84 -12.05
C THR A 900 73.06 8.65 -11.14
N VAL A 901 72.51 9.76 -10.61
CA VAL A 901 71.32 9.73 -9.76
C VAL A 901 70.08 9.39 -10.60
N ILE A 902 69.96 9.95 -11.81
CA ILE A 902 68.89 9.62 -12.75
C ILE A 902 68.90 8.14 -13.14
N LEU A 903 70.07 7.56 -13.43
CA LEU A 903 70.18 6.13 -13.70
C LEU A 903 69.73 5.27 -12.51
N SER A 904 70.08 5.68 -11.29
CA SER A 904 69.68 4.96 -10.08
C SER A 904 68.17 5.01 -9.87
N ILE A 905 67.54 6.16 -10.16
CA ILE A 905 66.07 6.30 -10.16
C ILE A 905 65.43 5.39 -11.22
N ILE A 906 65.98 5.34 -12.43
CA ILE A 906 65.47 4.47 -13.53
C ILE A 906 65.68 2.99 -13.23
N GLU A 907 66.75 2.61 -12.55
CA GLU A 907 67.00 1.21 -12.16
C GLU A 907 66.04 0.76 -11.06
N TYR A 908 65.61 1.69 -10.21
CA TYR A 908 64.61 1.42 -9.18
C TYR A 908 63.17 1.33 -9.70
N CYS A 909 62.78 2.24 -10.60
CA CYS A 909 61.45 2.28 -11.22
C CYS A 909 61.25 1.13 -12.24
#